data_AF-A0A1B9XYA8-F1
#
_entry.id   AF-A0A1B9XYA8-F1
#
_cell.length_a   1.000
_cell.length_b   1.000
_cell.length_c   1.000
_cell.angle_alpha   90.00
_cell.angle_beta   90.00
_cell.angle_gamma   90.00
#
_symmetry.space_group_name_H-M   'P 1'
#
loop_
_entity.id
_entity.type
_entity.pdbx_description
1 polymer ?
#
loop_
_entity_poly.entity_id
_entity_poly.type
_entity_poly.pdbx_seq_one_letter_code
_entity_poly.pdbx_strand_id
1 'polypeptide(L)'
;MNRIVVNGEDLKLYPKESINLNLQVNDISDISTRNSTYSNTLQIPRCSTNDKIFEFLGVLGNTSRSPYKKIKCKYLVNNVPLISNGYLQITKTTDTDYSIVLFDGIIDLAEKIKDASISDLGVATFYSHQRNETTILNSLDNTSGYVYAFQNNIENVITPHWLHSRHTVNKMYPVFFVKTILIAILEEAGYKYKGELFDNEDLSGEVFSMSNGIEDSFMDFRKVFPKIKQSSFLKDVLNRYGQIIKLEGDTINFISMDSLLVGEYGYSDLTDKFIEINEEKYNLNYGQSNKFTFNYSDKFNTNGDGYLYVQNDTLPPTKITYTSIFDYNTSTSKYENENAPVPENVPVLYNIPLIEVKTETIDENEVEVIKSKSFNSSLFKIIKTGNNFEIGDGILSGYRVINSQETILSKEFTNWEYYLNKNYTRIQHILNNFKTINVSLKLNEIDIYNLDFFNLYFLQQTGKYYFLNKVQTNNQISKVELTEVNGALINNQVIQPPTTLSINITNVVVTQPTPDYSIAGINVQYNFGGYTPESARIIFTQLDGENGEPTGYSKTLSLDVNNNSHNELISTNNCGWYQIQIIENDNNIESNIVQTYIQCDVSTVETPSIDVMLLDIEDIDANGAAIGFKYRFNHFTPTTATASIRAYNFNTGAFGETVNINLTNLQSDTIHKVDNITRPNTNVFYIYHQVTIVTDTLTSTSIVYLL
;
A
#
# COMPACT_ATOMS: atom_id res chain seq x y z
N MET A 1 -25.23 18.85 -1.86
CA MET A 1 -26.24 18.56 -2.88
C MET A 1 -25.84 17.32 -3.65
N ASN A 2 -26.69 16.29 -3.59
CA ASN A 2 -26.53 15.05 -4.34
C ASN A 2 -27.07 15.25 -5.75
N ARG A 3 -26.39 14.72 -6.76
CA ARG A 3 -26.75 14.85 -8.17
C ARG A 3 -26.53 13.53 -8.88
N ILE A 4 -27.54 13.04 -9.59
CA ILE A 4 -27.38 11.93 -10.53
C ILE A 4 -27.50 12.52 -11.93
N VAL A 5 -26.43 12.46 -12.71
CA VAL A 5 -26.39 12.98 -14.08
C VAL A 5 -26.64 11.83 -15.04
N VAL A 6 -27.64 11.97 -15.90
CA VAL A 6 -28.04 11.00 -16.93
C VAL A 6 -28.08 11.71 -18.26
N ASN A 7 -27.34 11.22 -19.26
CA ASN A 7 -27.26 11.83 -20.61
C ASN A 7 -26.94 13.35 -20.61
N GLY A 8 -26.20 13.82 -19.59
CA GLY A 8 -25.86 15.25 -19.45
C GLY A 8 -26.92 16.12 -18.76
N GLU A 9 -28.07 15.56 -18.39
CA GLU A 9 -29.11 16.24 -17.60
C GLU A 9 -29.11 15.71 -16.14
N ASP A 10 -29.39 16.58 -15.16
CA ASP A 10 -29.52 16.18 -13.75
C ASP A 10 -30.91 15.59 -13.46
N LEU A 11 -30.96 14.40 -12.87
CA LEU A 11 -32.18 13.89 -12.26
C LEU A 11 -32.55 14.73 -11.04
N LYS A 12 -33.83 15.05 -10.93
CA LYS A 12 -34.41 15.64 -9.73
C LYS A 12 -34.51 14.55 -8.65
N LEU A 13 -33.87 14.78 -7.52
CA LEU A 13 -33.91 13.92 -6.32
C LEU A 13 -34.83 14.53 -5.26
N TYR A 14 -35.27 13.73 -4.29
CA TYR A 14 -36.02 14.28 -3.16
C TYR A 14 -35.13 15.14 -2.23
N PRO A 15 -35.68 16.19 -1.58
CA PRO A 15 -34.93 17.00 -0.63
C PRO A 15 -34.45 16.13 0.55
N LYS A 16 -33.16 16.22 0.90
CA LYS A 16 -32.49 15.47 2.00
C LYS A 16 -32.30 13.96 1.80
N GLU A 17 -32.43 13.41 0.60
CA GLU A 17 -32.03 12.01 0.39
C GLU A 17 -30.52 11.83 0.59
N SER A 18 -30.13 11.22 1.72
CA SER A 18 -28.83 10.57 1.85
C SER A 18 -28.90 9.25 1.11
N ILE A 19 -28.19 9.14 -0.01
CA ILE A 19 -28.11 7.89 -0.75
C ILE A 19 -27.25 6.92 0.06
N ASN A 20 -27.85 5.83 0.55
CA ASN A 20 -27.09 4.78 1.20
C ASN A 20 -26.22 4.08 0.16
N LEU A 21 -24.95 4.46 0.11
CA LEU A 21 -23.94 3.77 -0.69
C LEU A 21 -23.46 2.53 0.06
N ASN A 22 -23.42 1.40 -0.63
CA ASN A 22 -22.82 0.16 -0.16
C ASN A 22 -21.59 -0.13 -1.03
N LEU A 23 -20.48 0.51 -0.69
CA LEU A 23 -19.22 0.24 -1.37
C LEU A 23 -18.63 -1.04 -0.77
N GLN A 24 -18.31 -2.04 -1.61
CA GLN A 24 -17.82 -3.33 -1.14
C GLN A 24 -16.85 -3.94 -2.15
N VAL A 25 -15.78 -4.53 -1.61
CA VAL A 25 -14.82 -5.36 -2.33
C VAL A 25 -14.91 -6.81 -1.84
N ASN A 26 -14.10 -7.70 -2.41
CA ASN A 26 -14.03 -9.11 -2.01
C ASN A 26 -13.82 -9.27 -0.51
N ASP A 27 -14.61 -10.16 0.08
CA ASP A 27 -14.53 -10.49 1.50
C ASP A 27 -13.49 -11.61 1.71
N ILE A 28 -12.44 -11.33 2.49
CA ILE A 28 -11.38 -12.29 2.80
C ILE A 28 -11.95 -13.50 3.56
N SER A 29 -13.05 -13.33 4.30
CA SER A 29 -13.75 -14.41 4.99
C SER A 29 -14.44 -15.40 4.04
N ASP A 30 -14.53 -15.07 2.75
CA ASP A 30 -15.03 -15.95 1.69
C ASP A 30 -14.42 -15.65 0.31
N ILE A 31 -13.23 -16.21 0.07
CA ILE A 31 -12.55 -16.15 -1.24
C ILE A 31 -13.24 -16.98 -2.34
N SER A 32 -14.36 -17.66 -2.10
CA SER A 32 -15.10 -18.34 -3.18
C SER A 32 -15.98 -17.37 -3.97
N THR A 33 -16.32 -16.24 -3.34
CA THR A 33 -17.09 -15.16 -3.94
C THR A 33 -16.16 -14.11 -4.54
N ARG A 34 -16.63 -13.44 -5.59
CA ARG A 34 -16.00 -12.23 -6.12
C ARG A 34 -17.06 -11.13 -6.09
N ASN A 35 -17.04 -10.28 -5.08
CA ASN A 35 -18.01 -9.21 -4.85
C ASN A 35 -17.60 -7.94 -5.61
N SER A 36 -18.61 -7.14 -5.98
CA SER A 36 -18.44 -5.85 -6.65
C SER A 36 -19.25 -4.78 -5.92
N THR A 37 -18.88 -3.52 -6.10
CA THR A 37 -19.59 -2.39 -5.51
C THR A 37 -20.96 -2.16 -6.16
N TYR A 38 -21.99 -1.90 -5.35
CA TYR A 38 -23.35 -1.63 -5.82
C TYR A 38 -24.05 -0.57 -4.96
N SER A 39 -24.85 0.32 -5.56
CA SER A 39 -25.72 1.20 -4.79
C SER A 39 -27.04 0.50 -4.44
N ASN A 40 -27.69 0.92 -3.37
CA ASN A 40 -29.06 0.49 -3.08
C ASN A 40 -30.06 1.16 -4.05
N THR A 41 -31.28 0.63 -4.07
CA THR A 41 -32.42 1.22 -4.79
C THR A 41 -32.73 2.62 -4.25
N LEU A 42 -32.73 3.62 -5.13
CA LEU A 42 -33.21 4.97 -4.87
C LEU A 42 -34.65 5.15 -5.33
N GLN A 43 -35.38 6.06 -4.69
CA GLN A 43 -36.64 6.56 -5.22
C GLN A 43 -36.46 8.00 -5.67
N ILE A 44 -36.93 8.33 -6.87
CA ILE A 44 -36.87 9.70 -7.39
C ILE A 44 -38.27 10.13 -7.85
N PRO A 45 -38.63 11.42 -7.68
CA PRO A 45 -39.96 11.90 -8.01
C PRO A 45 -40.23 11.81 -9.52
N ARG A 46 -41.48 11.51 -9.88
CA ARG A 46 -42.01 11.80 -11.20
C ARG A 46 -42.26 13.29 -11.34
N CYS A 47 -41.53 13.91 -12.25
CA CYS A 47 -41.64 15.32 -12.57
C CYS A 47 -41.29 15.50 -14.04
N SER A 48 -41.67 16.64 -14.63
CA SER A 48 -41.44 16.91 -16.06
C SER A 48 -40.00 16.66 -16.52
N THR A 49 -39.01 16.96 -15.67
CA THR A 49 -37.58 16.69 -15.93
C THR A 49 -37.28 15.19 -15.98
N ASN A 50 -37.58 14.44 -14.91
CA ASN A 50 -37.28 13.02 -14.85
C ASN A 50 -38.10 12.21 -15.87
N ASP A 51 -39.37 12.58 -16.08
CA ASP A 51 -40.23 11.98 -17.09
C ASP A 51 -39.61 12.17 -18.47
N LYS A 52 -39.13 13.36 -18.82
CA LYS A 52 -38.44 13.60 -20.11
C LYS A 52 -37.16 12.77 -20.22
N ILE A 53 -36.32 12.72 -19.18
CA ILE A 53 -35.08 11.93 -19.16
C ILE A 53 -35.36 10.44 -19.41
N PHE A 54 -36.48 9.92 -18.90
CA PHE A 54 -36.90 8.53 -19.09
C PHE A 54 -37.90 8.33 -20.24
N GLU A 55 -37.88 9.22 -21.23
CA GLU A 55 -38.70 9.13 -22.45
C GLU A 55 -40.23 9.05 -22.17
N PHE A 56 -40.69 9.72 -21.11
CA PHE A 56 -42.06 9.74 -20.57
C PHE A 56 -42.59 8.38 -20.11
N LEU A 57 -41.70 7.56 -19.55
CA LEU A 57 -42.03 6.27 -18.95
C LEU A 57 -43.16 6.39 -17.90
N GLY A 58 -44.18 5.54 -17.99
CA GLY A 58 -45.31 5.54 -17.05
C GLY A 58 -46.40 6.57 -17.35
N VAL A 59 -46.33 7.25 -18.50
CA VAL A 59 -47.44 8.04 -19.06
C VAL A 59 -48.30 7.15 -19.96
N LEU A 60 -49.63 7.27 -19.85
CA LEU A 60 -50.58 6.49 -20.64
C LEU A 60 -50.30 6.66 -22.15
N GLY A 61 -50.16 5.54 -22.86
CA GLY A 61 -49.88 5.50 -24.31
C GLY A 61 -48.40 5.63 -24.70
N ASN A 62 -47.48 5.80 -23.75
CA ASN A 62 -46.05 5.86 -24.02
C ASN A 62 -45.41 4.46 -24.07
N THR A 63 -44.45 4.26 -24.98
CA THR A 63 -43.75 2.98 -25.21
C THR A 63 -42.26 3.03 -24.83
N SER A 64 -41.89 3.86 -23.84
CA SER A 64 -40.52 4.03 -23.37
C SER A 64 -39.90 2.69 -23.02
N ARG A 65 -38.67 2.49 -23.51
CA ARG A 65 -37.89 1.29 -23.22
C ARG A 65 -36.83 1.53 -22.14
N SER A 66 -36.84 2.69 -21.49
CA SER A 66 -35.89 3.07 -20.45
C SER A 66 -35.71 2.02 -19.33
N PRO A 67 -36.75 1.30 -18.85
CA PRO A 67 -36.58 0.22 -17.86
C PRO A 67 -35.74 -0.96 -18.34
N TYR A 68 -35.64 -1.14 -19.65
CA TYR A 68 -34.97 -2.26 -20.29
C TYR A 68 -33.61 -1.85 -20.89
N LYS A 69 -33.14 -0.63 -20.61
CA LYS A 69 -31.85 -0.11 -21.06
C LYS A 69 -30.93 0.10 -19.86
N LYS A 70 -29.63 -0.15 -20.03
CA LYS A 70 -28.60 0.39 -19.14
C LYS A 70 -28.40 1.85 -19.49
N ILE A 71 -28.78 2.75 -18.59
CA ILE A 71 -28.69 4.19 -18.84
C ILE A 71 -27.41 4.71 -18.19
N LYS A 72 -26.46 5.20 -18.98
CA LYS A 72 -25.19 5.73 -18.44
C LYS A 72 -25.45 6.87 -17.47
N CYS A 73 -24.85 6.80 -16.28
CA CYS A 73 -25.04 7.79 -15.24
C CYS A 73 -23.74 8.15 -14.51
N LYS A 74 -23.74 9.32 -13.89
CA LYS A 74 -22.75 9.72 -12.89
C LYS A 74 -23.46 10.05 -11.59
N TYR A 75 -22.89 9.67 -10.47
CA TYR A 75 -23.37 10.08 -9.15
C TYR A 75 -22.36 11.02 -8.52
N LEU A 76 -22.80 12.23 -8.18
CA LEU A 76 -21.98 13.25 -7.54
C LEU A 76 -22.60 13.66 -6.21
N VAL A 77 -21.75 13.88 -5.22
CA VAL A 77 -22.10 14.41 -3.91
C VAL A 77 -21.26 15.66 -3.69
N ASN A 78 -21.90 16.82 -3.52
CA ASN A 78 -21.22 18.13 -3.45
C ASN A 78 -20.23 18.38 -4.61
N ASN A 79 -20.63 17.98 -5.83
CA ASN A 79 -19.81 18.03 -7.05
C ASN A 79 -18.58 17.09 -7.07
N VAL A 80 -18.43 16.22 -6.09
CA VAL A 80 -17.41 15.17 -6.08
C VAL A 80 -18.01 13.89 -6.67
N PRO A 81 -17.44 13.32 -7.76
CA PRO A 81 -18.05 12.19 -8.46
C PRO A 81 -17.76 10.86 -7.76
N LEU A 82 -18.72 10.34 -7.00
CA LEU A 82 -18.62 9.05 -6.31
C LEU A 82 -18.84 7.85 -7.23
N ILE A 83 -19.64 8.01 -8.29
CA ILE A 83 -19.73 7.03 -9.39
C ILE A 83 -19.46 7.79 -10.68
N SER A 84 -18.31 7.53 -11.30
CA SER A 84 -17.86 8.29 -12.48
C SER A 84 -18.30 7.69 -13.82
N ASN A 85 -18.46 6.36 -13.88
CA ASN A 85 -18.81 5.62 -15.10
C ASN A 85 -19.79 4.46 -14.80
N GLY A 86 -20.84 4.75 -14.05
CA GLY A 86 -21.86 3.77 -13.72
C GLY A 86 -22.99 3.71 -14.74
N TYR A 87 -23.92 2.77 -14.51
CA TYR A 87 -25.21 2.77 -15.18
C TYR A 87 -26.35 2.68 -14.18
N LEU A 88 -27.48 3.21 -14.60
CA LEU A 88 -28.74 3.24 -13.90
C LEU A 88 -29.72 2.29 -14.57
N GLN A 89 -30.45 1.52 -13.75
CA GLN A 89 -31.60 0.73 -14.17
C GLN A 89 -32.86 1.18 -13.42
N ILE A 90 -33.98 1.30 -14.14
CA ILE A 90 -35.28 1.59 -13.55
C ILE A 90 -35.97 0.25 -13.26
N THR A 91 -36.22 -0.05 -11.99
CA THR A 91 -36.79 -1.33 -11.54
C THR A 91 -38.29 -1.26 -11.31
N LYS A 92 -38.82 -0.06 -11.01
CA LYS A 92 -40.26 0.16 -10.76
C LYS A 92 -40.66 1.58 -11.11
N THR A 93 -41.91 1.75 -11.51
CA THR A 93 -42.55 3.06 -11.68
C THR A 93 -43.91 3.04 -10.98
N THR A 94 -44.24 4.11 -10.28
CA THR A 94 -45.56 4.37 -9.69
C THR A 94 -46.13 5.67 -10.28
N ASP A 95 -47.28 6.11 -9.80
CA ASP A 95 -47.86 7.40 -10.21
C ASP A 95 -47.02 8.60 -9.74
N THR A 96 -46.22 8.40 -8.68
CA THR A 96 -45.44 9.46 -8.02
C THR A 96 -43.94 9.29 -8.14
N ASP A 97 -43.43 8.08 -8.39
CA ASP A 97 -42.01 7.75 -8.23
C ASP A 97 -41.45 6.84 -9.33
N TYR A 98 -40.14 6.98 -9.58
CA TYR A 98 -39.32 5.95 -10.19
C TYR A 98 -38.43 5.31 -9.12
N SER A 99 -38.36 3.97 -9.08
CA SER A 99 -37.34 3.25 -8.33
C SER A 99 -36.18 2.90 -9.25
N ILE A 100 -34.98 3.33 -8.90
CA ILE A 100 -33.77 3.20 -9.70
C ILE A 100 -32.67 2.51 -8.91
N VAL A 101 -31.76 1.79 -9.56
CA VAL A 101 -30.55 1.20 -8.96
C VAL A 101 -29.34 1.70 -9.74
N LEU A 102 -28.28 2.12 -9.04
CA LEU A 102 -27.02 2.52 -9.65
C LEU A 102 -26.00 1.39 -9.49
N PHE A 103 -25.35 1.06 -10.59
CA PHE A 103 -24.32 0.04 -10.65
C PHE A 103 -22.99 0.66 -11.06
N ASP A 104 -21.91 0.17 -10.47
CA ASP A 104 -20.55 0.50 -10.88
C ASP A 104 -20.09 -0.43 -12.04
N GLY A 105 -19.05 -0.03 -12.76
CA GLY A 105 -18.68 -0.61 -14.06
C GLY A 105 -18.21 -2.06 -14.03
N ILE A 106 -17.82 -2.63 -12.89
CA ILE A 106 -17.45 -4.07 -12.79
C ILE A 106 -18.66 -4.97 -13.06
N ILE A 107 -19.86 -4.54 -12.68
CA ILE A 107 -21.10 -5.30 -12.92
C ILE A 107 -21.41 -5.36 -14.42
N ASP A 108 -21.03 -4.32 -15.18
CA ASP A 108 -21.19 -4.31 -16.63
C ASP A 108 -20.33 -5.39 -17.32
N LEU A 109 -19.07 -5.57 -16.90
CA LEU A 109 -18.21 -6.66 -17.38
C LEU A 109 -18.86 -8.01 -17.10
N ALA A 110 -19.25 -8.25 -15.84
CA ALA A 110 -19.82 -9.53 -15.42
C ALA A 110 -21.08 -9.89 -16.23
N GLU A 111 -21.95 -8.92 -16.50
CA GLU A 111 -23.13 -9.11 -17.33
C GLU A 111 -22.80 -9.39 -18.81
N LYS A 112 -21.84 -8.67 -19.40
CA LYS A 112 -21.42 -8.88 -20.81
C LYS A 112 -20.91 -10.29 -21.08
N ILE A 113 -20.18 -10.87 -20.14
CA ILE A 113 -19.51 -12.17 -20.32
C ILE A 113 -20.28 -13.35 -19.68
N LYS A 114 -21.43 -13.09 -19.03
CA LYS A 114 -22.16 -14.08 -18.23
C LYS A 114 -22.62 -15.28 -19.05
N ASP A 115 -23.23 -15.01 -20.20
CA ASP A 115 -23.91 -16.03 -21.02
C ASP A 115 -23.15 -16.40 -22.30
N ALA A 116 -22.06 -15.69 -22.60
CA ALA A 116 -21.19 -15.98 -23.75
C ALA A 116 -20.25 -17.17 -23.47
N SER A 117 -20.00 -18.01 -24.47
CA SER A 117 -19.00 -19.08 -24.39
C SER A 117 -17.64 -18.62 -24.92
N ILE A 118 -16.56 -19.25 -24.45
CA ILE A 118 -15.23 -19.03 -25.04
C ILE A 118 -15.15 -19.47 -26.51
N SER A 119 -16.04 -20.39 -26.93
CA SER A 119 -16.13 -20.83 -28.33
C SER A 119 -16.79 -19.80 -29.26
N ASP A 120 -17.42 -18.76 -28.70
CA ASP A 120 -18.05 -17.68 -29.45
C ASP A 120 -17.10 -16.50 -29.68
N LEU A 121 -15.92 -16.50 -29.05
CA LEU A 121 -14.93 -15.43 -29.19
C LEU A 121 -14.41 -15.36 -30.63
N GLY A 122 -14.13 -14.15 -31.10
CA GLY A 122 -13.53 -13.88 -32.40
C GLY A 122 -12.22 -14.64 -32.61
N VAL A 123 -11.43 -14.83 -31.55
CA VAL A 123 -10.19 -15.62 -31.61
C VAL A 123 -10.40 -17.08 -32.05
N ALA A 124 -11.55 -17.69 -31.74
CA ALA A 124 -11.86 -19.03 -32.22
C ALA A 124 -11.96 -19.04 -33.76
N THR A 125 -12.58 -18.03 -34.35
CA THR A 125 -12.62 -17.91 -35.82
C THR A 125 -11.26 -17.54 -36.39
N PHE A 126 -10.59 -16.56 -35.79
CA PHE A 126 -9.31 -16.01 -36.28
C PHE A 126 -8.21 -17.06 -36.38
N TYR A 127 -8.10 -17.94 -35.37
CA TYR A 127 -7.06 -18.98 -35.35
C TYR A 127 -7.47 -20.26 -36.07
N SER A 128 -8.71 -20.39 -36.57
CA SER A 128 -9.13 -21.60 -37.30
C SER A 128 -8.35 -21.75 -38.60
N HIS A 129 -7.85 -22.95 -38.89
CA HIS A 129 -6.89 -23.18 -39.97
C HIS A 129 -6.95 -24.60 -40.54
N GLN A 130 -6.31 -24.79 -41.69
CA GLN A 130 -6.09 -26.11 -42.28
C GLN A 130 -5.01 -26.85 -41.50
N ARG A 131 -5.32 -28.03 -40.95
CA ARG A 131 -4.35 -28.89 -40.26
C ARG A 131 -3.44 -29.57 -41.28
N ASN A 132 -2.20 -29.10 -41.38
CA ASN A 132 -1.15 -29.68 -42.21
C ASN A 132 0.23 -29.57 -41.52
N GLU A 133 1.26 -30.20 -42.08
CA GLU A 133 2.63 -30.17 -41.53
C GLU A 133 3.13 -28.74 -41.29
N THR A 134 2.90 -27.83 -42.25
CA THR A 134 3.39 -26.44 -42.15
C THR A 134 2.75 -25.70 -40.97
N THR A 135 1.43 -25.79 -40.81
CA THR A 135 0.73 -25.12 -39.70
C THR A 135 1.10 -25.69 -38.34
N ILE A 136 1.37 -26.99 -38.28
CA ILE A 136 1.79 -27.67 -37.05
C ILE A 136 3.18 -27.17 -36.64
N LEU A 137 4.15 -27.25 -37.56
CA LEU A 137 5.54 -26.84 -37.29
C LEU A 137 5.64 -25.36 -36.91
N ASN A 138 4.93 -24.48 -37.63
CA ASN A 138 4.91 -23.05 -37.32
C ASN A 138 4.32 -22.73 -35.93
N SER A 139 3.53 -23.64 -35.35
CA SER A 139 2.89 -23.41 -34.06
C SER A 139 3.76 -23.78 -32.86
N LEU A 140 4.83 -24.55 -33.05
CA LEU A 140 5.60 -25.16 -31.95
C LEU A 140 6.32 -24.15 -31.05
N ASP A 141 6.58 -22.95 -31.58
CA ASP A 141 7.22 -21.84 -30.87
C ASP A 141 6.24 -20.73 -30.46
N ASN A 142 4.94 -20.91 -30.69
CA ASN A 142 3.95 -19.91 -30.31
C ASN A 142 3.93 -19.70 -28.80
N THR A 143 3.68 -18.46 -28.38
CA THR A 143 3.44 -18.05 -26.99
C THR A 143 2.05 -17.46 -26.79
N SER A 144 1.21 -17.53 -27.82
CA SER A 144 -0.17 -17.06 -27.85
C SER A 144 -0.95 -17.80 -28.94
N GLY A 145 -2.29 -17.78 -28.87
CA GLY A 145 -3.13 -18.50 -29.82
C GLY A 145 -3.16 -19.99 -29.54
N TYR A 146 -2.71 -20.79 -30.50
CA TYR A 146 -2.67 -22.25 -30.41
C TYR A 146 -1.26 -22.80 -30.61
N VAL A 147 -1.06 -24.03 -30.16
CA VAL A 147 0.16 -24.82 -30.35
C VAL A 147 -0.19 -26.28 -30.48
N TYR A 148 0.43 -26.96 -31.43
CA TYR A 148 0.33 -28.42 -31.55
C TYR A 148 1.36 -29.10 -30.65
N ALA A 149 1.11 -29.05 -29.35
CA ALA A 149 1.88 -29.83 -28.40
C ALA A 149 1.60 -31.32 -28.61
N PHE A 150 2.65 -32.14 -28.58
CA PHE A 150 2.51 -33.58 -28.78
C PHE A 150 1.79 -34.22 -27.60
N GLN A 151 0.76 -34.98 -27.95
CA GLN A 151 -0.19 -35.63 -27.05
C GLN A 151 -0.85 -36.79 -27.81
N ASN A 152 -1.33 -37.80 -27.09
CA ASN A 152 -2.09 -38.88 -27.72
C ASN A 152 -3.56 -38.49 -27.85
N ASN A 153 -4.01 -38.26 -29.08
CA ASN A 153 -5.40 -37.88 -29.37
C ASN A 153 -6.31 -39.04 -29.72
N ILE A 154 -5.78 -40.27 -29.73
CA ILE A 154 -6.47 -41.44 -30.25
C ILE A 154 -6.86 -42.36 -29.10
N GLU A 155 -8.13 -42.76 -29.09
CA GLU A 155 -8.64 -43.70 -28.10
C GLU A 155 -7.99 -45.08 -28.23
N ASN A 156 -7.67 -45.69 -27.08
CA ASN A 156 -7.16 -47.07 -26.97
C ASN A 156 -5.90 -47.40 -27.77
N VAL A 157 -5.10 -46.40 -28.16
CA VAL A 157 -3.83 -46.65 -28.84
C VAL A 157 -2.75 -47.06 -27.84
N ILE A 158 -2.15 -48.20 -28.10
CA ILE A 158 -0.91 -48.66 -27.51
C ILE A 158 0.16 -48.52 -28.60
N THR A 159 1.12 -47.61 -28.40
CA THR A 159 2.22 -47.43 -29.34
C THR A 159 3.43 -48.26 -28.88
N PRO A 160 4.12 -48.94 -29.80
CA PRO A 160 5.46 -49.46 -29.51
C PRO A 160 6.41 -48.32 -29.13
N HIS A 161 7.30 -48.55 -28.17
CA HIS A 161 8.23 -47.52 -27.67
C HIS A 161 9.03 -46.79 -28.78
N TRP A 162 9.44 -47.51 -29.82
CA TRP A 162 10.21 -46.98 -30.97
C TRP A 162 9.39 -46.14 -31.97
N LEU A 163 8.07 -46.00 -31.78
CA LEU A 163 7.19 -45.16 -32.60
C LEU A 163 6.70 -43.90 -31.88
N HIS A 164 7.08 -43.67 -30.61
CA HIS A 164 6.51 -42.58 -29.80
C HIS A 164 6.89 -41.17 -30.27
N SER A 165 7.98 -41.04 -31.02
CA SER A 165 8.39 -39.77 -31.63
C SER A 165 7.83 -39.57 -33.04
N ARG A 166 6.95 -40.46 -33.53
CA ARG A 166 6.28 -40.33 -34.84
C ARG A 166 4.87 -39.80 -34.69
N HIS A 167 4.62 -38.66 -35.30
CA HIS A 167 3.34 -37.97 -35.21
C HIS A 167 2.68 -37.86 -36.58
N THR A 168 1.46 -38.36 -36.70
CA THR A 168 0.71 -38.28 -37.95
C THR A 168 -0.15 -37.02 -37.96
N VAL A 169 0.05 -36.17 -38.97
CA VAL A 169 -0.57 -34.83 -39.08
C VAL A 169 -2.08 -34.86 -38.85
N ASN A 170 -2.80 -35.78 -39.49
CA ASN A 170 -4.26 -35.90 -39.40
C ASN A 170 -4.78 -36.45 -38.05
N LYS A 171 -3.89 -36.92 -37.18
CA LYS A 171 -4.19 -37.44 -35.83
C LYS A 171 -3.74 -36.46 -34.74
N MET A 172 -3.13 -35.33 -35.09
CA MET A 172 -2.73 -34.28 -34.15
C MET A 172 -3.86 -33.27 -33.89
N TYR A 173 -3.88 -32.73 -32.67
CA TYR A 173 -4.79 -31.67 -32.25
C TYR A 173 -4.02 -30.57 -31.51
N PRO A 174 -4.43 -29.31 -31.69
CA PRO A 174 -3.82 -28.20 -30.97
C PRO A 174 -4.31 -28.14 -29.51
N VAL A 175 -3.55 -27.45 -28.68
CA VAL A 175 -4.00 -26.86 -27.41
C VAL A 175 -3.97 -25.34 -27.54
N PHE A 176 -4.64 -24.63 -26.64
CA PHE A 176 -4.83 -23.19 -26.77
C PHE A 176 -4.42 -22.44 -25.51
N PHE A 177 -3.75 -21.30 -25.67
CA PHE A 177 -3.20 -20.52 -24.56
C PHE A 177 -4.30 -19.87 -23.71
N VAL A 178 -4.23 -20.10 -22.39
CA VAL A 178 -5.18 -19.53 -21.43
C VAL A 178 -5.12 -18.01 -21.45
N LYS A 179 -3.91 -17.44 -21.48
CA LYS A 179 -3.67 -15.99 -21.59
C LYS A 179 -4.36 -15.38 -22.80
N THR A 180 -4.37 -16.07 -23.95
CA THR A 180 -5.01 -15.56 -25.18
C THR A 180 -6.52 -15.48 -25.03
N ILE A 181 -7.16 -16.50 -24.44
CA ILE A 181 -8.60 -16.46 -24.17
C ILE A 181 -8.94 -15.38 -23.14
N LEU A 182 -8.16 -15.25 -22.08
CA LEU A 182 -8.37 -14.21 -21.07
C LEU A 182 -8.36 -12.81 -21.71
N ILE A 183 -7.34 -12.51 -22.52
CA ILE A 183 -7.23 -11.23 -23.23
C ILE A 183 -8.42 -11.02 -24.17
N ALA A 184 -8.78 -12.02 -24.97
CA ALA A 184 -9.90 -11.93 -25.90
C ALA A 184 -11.23 -11.65 -25.19
N ILE A 185 -11.49 -12.27 -24.03
CA ILE A 185 -12.69 -11.99 -23.22
C ILE A 185 -12.75 -10.51 -22.83
N LEU A 186 -11.63 -9.94 -22.39
CA LEU A 186 -11.58 -8.55 -21.90
C LEU A 186 -11.73 -7.55 -23.05
N GLU A 187 -11.00 -7.77 -24.14
CA GLU A 187 -11.02 -6.89 -25.32
C GLU A 187 -12.38 -6.91 -26.03
N GLU A 188 -12.98 -8.08 -26.24
CA GLU A 188 -14.31 -8.19 -26.86
C GLU A 188 -15.41 -7.64 -25.96
N ALA A 189 -15.24 -7.65 -24.64
CA ALA A 189 -16.12 -6.96 -23.69
C ALA A 189 -15.92 -5.42 -23.70
N GLY A 190 -14.92 -4.92 -24.41
CA GLY A 190 -14.62 -3.50 -24.62
C GLY A 190 -13.74 -2.88 -23.53
N TYR A 191 -12.90 -3.68 -22.86
CA TYR A 191 -12.02 -3.21 -21.80
C TYR A 191 -10.55 -3.36 -22.18
N LYS A 192 -9.75 -2.37 -21.76
CA LYS A 192 -8.30 -2.53 -21.65
C LYS A 192 -7.97 -3.31 -20.38
N TYR A 193 -6.75 -3.80 -20.28
CA TYR A 193 -6.31 -4.55 -19.11
C TYR A 193 -4.89 -4.19 -18.71
N LYS A 194 -4.57 -4.35 -17.43
CA LYS A 194 -3.22 -4.21 -16.86
C LYS A 194 -3.07 -5.06 -15.60
N GLY A 195 -1.84 -5.19 -15.11
CA GLY A 195 -1.49 -5.91 -13.88
C GLY A 195 -0.44 -6.98 -14.11
N GLU A 196 0.28 -7.35 -13.06
CA GLU A 196 1.42 -8.28 -13.11
C GLU A 196 1.03 -9.68 -13.60
N LEU A 197 -0.25 -10.04 -13.51
CA LEU A 197 -0.79 -11.29 -14.05
C LEU A 197 -0.41 -11.50 -15.52
N PHE A 198 -0.40 -10.44 -16.33
CA PHE A 198 -0.12 -10.56 -17.76
C PHE A 198 1.37 -10.71 -18.09
N ASP A 199 2.26 -10.41 -17.14
CA ASP A 199 3.70 -10.64 -17.27
C ASP A 199 4.15 -11.94 -16.57
N ASN A 200 3.20 -12.64 -15.93
CA ASN A 200 3.46 -13.89 -15.22
C ASN A 200 3.87 -15.03 -16.19
N GLU A 201 5.04 -15.61 -15.94
CA GLU A 201 5.59 -16.70 -16.75
C GLU A 201 4.72 -17.97 -16.72
N ASP A 202 4.13 -18.30 -15.57
CA ASP A 202 3.25 -19.47 -15.45
C ASP A 202 2.04 -19.30 -16.39
N LEU A 203 1.36 -18.15 -16.33
CA LEU A 203 0.18 -17.92 -17.17
C LEU A 203 0.55 -17.93 -18.67
N SER A 204 1.74 -17.44 -19.00
CA SER A 204 2.23 -17.39 -20.39
C SER A 204 2.47 -18.77 -20.99
N GLY A 205 2.89 -19.76 -20.19
CA GLY A 205 3.09 -21.15 -20.63
C GLY A 205 1.87 -22.06 -20.51
N GLU A 206 0.72 -21.54 -20.08
CA GLU A 206 -0.45 -22.34 -19.74
C GLU A 206 -1.43 -22.50 -20.90
N VAL A 207 -1.87 -23.75 -21.10
CA VAL A 207 -2.75 -24.13 -22.19
C VAL A 207 -3.88 -25.04 -21.71
N PHE A 208 -4.98 -25.06 -22.44
CA PHE A 208 -6.05 -26.05 -22.26
C PHE A 208 -6.26 -26.88 -23.52
N SER A 209 -6.67 -28.14 -23.33
CA SER A 209 -6.95 -29.06 -24.42
C SER A 209 -8.30 -28.78 -25.09
N MET A 210 -8.42 -29.16 -26.36
CA MET A 210 -9.73 -29.18 -27.02
C MET A 210 -10.67 -30.17 -26.32
N SER A 211 -11.98 -29.99 -26.52
CA SER A 211 -13.00 -30.91 -25.99
C SER A 211 -13.68 -31.77 -27.02
N ASN A 212 -13.62 -31.40 -28.31
CA ASN A 212 -14.23 -32.20 -29.37
C ASN A 212 -13.20 -32.44 -30.46
N GLY A 213 -13.17 -33.67 -30.97
CA GLY A 213 -12.49 -33.98 -32.22
C GLY A 213 -13.27 -33.53 -33.45
N ILE A 214 -12.61 -33.65 -34.59
CA ILE A 214 -13.18 -33.46 -35.92
C ILE A 214 -12.63 -34.53 -36.87
N GLU A 215 -13.43 -34.85 -37.88
CA GLU A 215 -13.04 -35.82 -38.92
C GLU A 215 -12.33 -35.12 -40.09
N ASP A 216 -12.63 -33.84 -40.32
CA ASP A 216 -12.02 -33.02 -41.37
C ASP A 216 -10.60 -32.55 -40.99
N SER A 217 -9.85 -32.17 -42.00
CA SER A 217 -8.58 -31.45 -41.94
C SER A 217 -8.71 -30.00 -41.48
N PHE A 218 -9.87 -29.34 -41.65
CA PHE A 218 -10.05 -27.96 -41.20
C PHE A 218 -10.38 -27.87 -39.71
N MET A 219 -9.44 -27.32 -38.92
CA MET A 219 -9.61 -27.07 -37.50
C MET A 219 -10.44 -25.82 -37.25
N ASP A 220 -11.74 -26.02 -37.04
CA ASP A 220 -12.67 -24.97 -36.61
C ASP A 220 -12.75 -24.91 -35.07
N PHE A 221 -12.07 -23.94 -34.46
CA PHE A 221 -12.03 -23.80 -33.01
C PHE A 221 -13.39 -23.55 -32.37
N ARG A 222 -14.37 -23.01 -33.09
CA ARG A 222 -15.75 -22.84 -32.58
C ARG A 222 -16.43 -24.17 -32.29
N LYS A 223 -15.99 -25.24 -32.97
CA LYS A 223 -16.49 -26.62 -32.82
C LYS A 223 -15.66 -27.42 -31.81
N VAL A 224 -14.34 -27.26 -31.82
CA VAL A 224 -13.44 -28.08 -30.99
C VAL A 224 -13.22 -27.52 -29.58
N PHE A 225 -13.42 -26.22 -29.36
CA PHE A 225 -13.33 -25.62 -28.02
C PHE A 225 -14.36 -26.20 -27.05
N PRO A 226 -14.02 -26.26 -25.74
CA PRO A 226 -14.98 -26.58 -24.71
C PRO A 226 -16.05 -25.51 -24.59
N LYS A 227 -17.28 -25.94 -24.32
CA LYS A 227 -18.45 -25.06 -24.09
C LYS A 227 -18.43 -24.47 -22.68
N ILE A 228 -17.34 -23.79 -22.37
CA ILE A 228 -17.12 -23.07 -21.10
C ILE A 228 -17.66 -21.65 -21.26
N LYS A 229 -18.32 -21.14 -20.21
CA LYS A 229 -18.75 -19.74 -20.14
C LYS A 229 -17.55 -18.82 -19.89
N GLN A 230 -17.51 -17.67 -20.56
CA GLN A 230 -16.44 -16.68 -20.38
C GLN A 230 -16.33 -16.21 -18.92
N SER A 231 -17.46 -15.96 -18.24
CA SER A 231 -17.50 -15.64 -16.80
C SER A 231 -16.85 -16.71 -15.92
N SER A 232 -17.10 -17.98 -16.20
CA SER A 232 -16.50 -19.11 -15.46
C SER A 232 -15.01 -19.25 -15.74
N PHE A 233 -14.59 -19.01 -16.99
CA PHE A 233 -13.18 -18.98 -17.38
C PHE A 233 -12.41 -17.88 -16.64
N LEU A 234 -12.93 -16.65 -16.65
CA LEU A 234 -12.33 -15.54 -15.91
C LEU A 234 -12.24 -15.87 -14.41
N LYS A 235 -13.33 -16.38 -13.82
CA LYS A 235 -13.36 -16.78 -12.40
C LYS A 235 -12.31 -17.84 -12.07
N ASP A 236 -12.08 -18.82 -12.95
CA ASP A 236 -11.07 -19.85 -12.74
C ASP A 236 -9.65 -19.29 -12.71
N VAL A 237 -9.31 -18.41 -13.66
CA VAL A 237 -8.02 -17.72 -13.66
C VAL A 237 -7.84 -16.87 -12.40
N LEU A 238 -8.87 -16.09 -12.01
CA LEU A 238 -8.82 -15.27 -10.80
C LEU A 238 -8.61 -16.11 -9.52
N ASN A 239 -9.14 -17.34 -9.47
CA ASN A 239 -8.93 -18.22 -8.33
C ASN A 239 -7.56 -18.90 -8.37
N ARG A 240 -7.06 -19.36 -9.52
CA ARG A 240 -5.73 -19.98 -9.58
C ARG A 240 -4.61 -18.98 -9.27
N TYR A 241 -4.75 -17.73 -9.70
CA TYR A 241 -3.72 -16.70 -9.51
C TYR A 241 -3.96 -15.76 -8.32
N GLY A 242 -4.97 -16.02 -7.48
CA GLY A 242 -5.24 -15.18 -6.30
C GLY A 242 -5.54 -13.71 -6.63
N GLN A 243 -6.22 -13.47 -7.76
CA GLN A 243 -6.40 -12.13 -8.32
C GLN A 243 -7.76 -11.55 -7.96
N ILE A 244 -7.77 -10.22 -7.81
CA ILE A 244 -8.94 -9.37 -7.71
C ILE A 244 -8.89 -8.30 -8.81
N ILE A 245 -10.05 -7.81 -9.20
CA ILE A 245 -10.18 -6.84 -10.29
C ILE A 245 -10.57 -5.48 -9.72
N LYS A 246 -9.83 -4.44 -10.12
CA LYS A 246 -10.16 -3.04 -9.95
C LYS A 246 -10.47 -2.42 -11.30
N LEU A 247 -11.60 -1.74 -11.44
CA LEU A 247 -11.92 -1.01 -12.67
C LEU A 247 -11.43 0.43 -12.55
N GLU A 248 -10.61 0.85 -13.51
CA GLU A 248 -10.07 2.21 -13.62
C GLU A 248 -10.47 2.79 -14.98
N GLY A 249 -11.65 3.42 -15.03
CA GLY A 249 -12.23 3.91 -16.28
C GLY A 249 -12.65 2.76 -17.20
N ASP A 250 -11.98 2.63 -18.36
CA ASP A 250 -12.16 1.54 -19.32
C ASP A 250 -11.10 0.43 -19.17
N THR A 251 -10.24 0.52 -18.15
CA THR A 251 -9.13 -0.40 -17.92
C THR A 251 -9.38 -1.27 -16.69
N ILE A 252 -9.26 -2.57 -16.86
CA ILE A 252 -9.35 -3.58 -15.79
C ILE A 252 -7.94 -3.84 -15.25
N ASN A 253 -7.71 -3.48 -14.00
CA ASN A 253 -6.48 -3.75 -13.27
C ASN A 253 -6.59 -5.06 -12.48
N PHE A 254 -5.75 -6.04 -12.79
CA PHE A 254 -5.65 -7.30 -12.07
C PHE A 254 -4.62 -7.17 -10.96
N ILE A 255 -5.10 -7.30 -9.73
CA ILE A 255 -4.34 -7.08 -8.51
C ILE A 255 -4.21 -8.40 -7.76
N SER A 256 -2.98 -8.76 -7.39
CA SER A 256 -2.73 -9.89 -6.50
C SER A 256 -3.24 -9.59 -5.10
N MET A 257 -4.00 -10.51 -4.51
CA MET A 257 -4.46 -10.36 -3.13
C MET A 257 -3.28 -10.39 -2.15
N ASP A 258 -2.28 -11.23 -2.37
CA ASP A 258 -1.11 -11.29 -1.49
C ASP A 258 -0.33 -9.95 -1.51
N SER A 259 -0.18 -9.32 -2.68
CA SER A 259 0.41 -7.97 -2.85
C SER A 259 -0.40 -6.87 -2.17
N LEU A 260 -1.73 -6.93 -2.33
CA LEU A 260 -2.66 -6.01 -1.66
C LEU A 260 -2.51 -6.08 -0.13
N LEU A 261 -2.45 -7.30 0.41
CA LEU A 261 -2.40 -7.55 1.85
C LEU A 261 -1.05 -7.20 2.48
N VAL A 262 0.00 -6.93 1.69
CA VAL A 262 1.25 -6.35 2.18
C VAL A 262 1.30 -4.82 2.00
N GLY A 263 0.29 -4.22 1.37
CA GLY A 263 0.18 -2.77 1.18
C GLY A 263 0.97 -2.23 -0.01
N GLU A 264 1.32 -3.06 -0.99
CA GLU A 264 2.02 -2.61 -2.21
C GLU A 264 1.23 -1.55 -3.01
N TYR A 265 -0.09 -1.50 -2.80
CA TYR A 265 -0.99 -0.54 -3.46
C TYR A 265 -1.19 0.76 -2.67
N GLY A 266 -0.66 0.83 -1.44
CA GLY A 266 -0.65 2.04 -0.64
C GLY A 266 -1.23 1.86 0.77
N TYR A 267 -0.98 2.88 1.59
CA TYR A 267 -1.47 2.99 2.95
C TYR A 267 -2.20 4.32 3.12
N SER A 268 -3.20 4.32 3.99
CA SER A 268 -3.96 5.51 4.39
C SER A 268 -4.19 5.49 5.89
N ASP A 269 -4.27 6.65 6.52
CA ASP A 269 -4.55 6.76 7.95
C ASP A 269 -5.99 7.24 8.19
N LEU A 270 -6.76 6.48 8.97
CA LEU A 270 -8.14 6.83 9.36
C LEU A 270 -8.26 7.21 10.84
N THR A 271 -7.14 7.36 11.54
CA THR A 271 -7.07 7.66 12.98
C THR A 271 -7.93 8.86 13.36
N ASP A 272 -7.82 9.97 12.64
CA ASP A 272 -8.56 11.21 12.92
C ASP A 272 -10.06 11.10 12.56
N LYS A 273 -10.42 10.09 11.77
CA LYS A 273 -11.81 9.83 11.36
C LYS A 273 -12.50 8.86 12.30
N PHE A 274 -11.76 8.19 13.19
CA PHE A 274 -12.29 7.18 14.10
C PHE A 274 -13.27 7.77 15.11
N ILE A 275 -14.39 7.08 15.33
CA ILE A 275 -15.36 7.39 16.39
C ILE A 275 -15.36 6.26 17.42
N GLU A 276 -15.73 5.05 17.01
CA GLU A 276 -15.85 3.89 17.90
C GLU A 276 -15.80 2.55 17.13
N ILE A 277 -15.45 1.47 17.84
CA ILE A 277 -15.65 0.09 17.39
C ILE A 277 -17.02 -0.37 17.87
N ASN A 278 -17.91 -0.72 16.95
CA ASN A 278 -19.27 -1.16 17.26
C ASN A 278 -19.35 -2.66 17.52
N GLU A 279 -18.59 -3.45 16.76
CA GLU A 279 -18.66 -4.91 16.75
C GLU A 279 -17.33 -5.50 16.29
N GLU A 280 -17.01 -6.69 16.82
CA GLU A 280 -15.93 -7.54 16.33
C GLU A 280 -16.50 -8.86 15.83
N LYS A 281 -16.01 -9.33 14.68
CA LYS A 281 -16.41 -10.58 14.04
C LYS A 281 -15.22 -11.50 13.87
N TYR A 282 -15.45 -12.76 14.21
CA TYR A 282 -14.47 -13.86 14.15
C TYR A 282 -14.92 -15.00 13.22
N ASN A 283 -16.11 -14.87 12.64
CA ASN A 283 -16.71 -15.93 11.82
C ASN A 283 -16.00 -16.03 10.47
N LEU A 284 -15.65 -17.26 10.10
CA LEU A 284 -15.02 -17.60 8.83
C LEU A 284 -15.94 -18.52 8.05
N ASN A 285 -16.11 -18.26 6.74
CA ASN A 285 -16.81 -19.19 5.86
C ASN A 285 -15.84 -20.24 5.30
N TYR A 286 -15.13 -20.95 6.19
CA TYR A 286 -14.10 -21.93 5.85
C TYR A 286 -14.28 -23.22 6.67
N GLY A 287 -13.63 -24.29 6.24
CA GLY A 287 -13.31 -25.44 7.08
C GLY A 287 -11.90 -25.34 7.66
N GLN A 288 -11.52 -26.31 8.48
CA GLN A 288 -10.12 -26.47 8.93
C GLN A 288 -9.22 -26.80 7.74
N SER A 289 -9.72 -27.64 6.83
CA SER A 289 -9.11 -27.94 5.54
C SER A 289 -10.01 -27.47 4.40
N ASN A 290 -9.53 -26.52 3.60
CA ASN A 290 -10.30 -25.92 2.51
C ASN A 290 -9.81 -26.44 1.18
N LYS A 291 -10.58 -27.36 0.61
CA LYS A 291 -10.23 -28.09 -0.60
C LYS A 291 -10.49 -27.24 -1.85
N PHE A 292 -9.46 -27.08 -2.65
CA PHE A 292 -9.53 -26.63 -4.04
C PHE A 292 -9.33 -27.85 -4.94
N THR A 293 -10.27 -28.08 -5.85
CA THR A 293 -10.36 -29.35 -6.58
C THR A 293 -10.50 -29.12 -8.07
N PHE A 294 -10.03 -30.08 -8.87
CA PHE A 294 -10.40 -30.18 -10.28
C PHE A 294 -11.59 -31.13 -10.46
N ASN A 295 -12.11 -31.18 -11.68
CA ASN A 295 -12.97 -32.28 -12.11
C ASN A 295 -12.10 -33.48 -12.53
N TYR A 296 -12.62 -34.68 -12.30
CA TYR A 296 -11.92 -35.92 -12.62
C TYR A 296 -12.88 -36.90 -13.30
N SER A 297 -12.39 -37.59 -14.32
CA SER A 297 -13.08 -38.75 -14.90
C SER A 297 -13.07 -39.95 -13.95
N ASP A 298 -11.98 -40.14 -13.19
CA ASP A 298 -11.88 -41.11 -12.10
C ASP A 298 -12.19 -40.43 -10.76
N LYS A 299 -13.28 -40.85 -10.13
CA LYS A 299 -13.77 -40.27 -8.86
C LYS A 299 -12.83 -40.48 -7.67
N PHE A 300 -11.84 -41.37 -7.79
CA PHE A 300 -10.84 -41.61 -6.74
C PHE A 300 -9.56 -40.78 -6.92
N ASN A 301 -9.41 -40.07 -8.04
CA ASN A 301 -8.24 -39.25 -8.30
C ASN A 301 -8.36 -37.90 -7.56
N THR A 302 -7.27 -37.48 -6.93
CA THR A 302 -7.13 -36.18 -6.25
C THR A 302 -5.79 -35.52 -6.53
N ASN A 303 -5.05 -35.97 -7.54
CA ASN A 303 -3.65 -35.60 -7.77
C ASN A 303 -3.46 -34.13 -8.16
N GLY A 304 -4.53 -33.45 -8.57
CA GLY A 304 -4.54 -32.03 -8.89
C GLY A 304 -5.06 -31.15 -7.75
N ASP A 305 -5.57 -31.74 -6.66
CA ASP A 305 -6.20 -30.99 -5.58
C ASP A 305 -5.16 -30.30 -4.70
N GLY A 306 -5.61 -29.30 -3.95
CA GLY A 306 -4.79 -28.56 -2.99
C GLY A 306 -5.62 -28.10 -1.81
N TYR A 307 -4.97 -27.77 -0.72
CA TYR A 307 -5.65 -27.44 0.54
C TYR A 307 -5.12 -26.14 1.15
N LEU A 308 -6.04 -25.24 1.47
CA LEU A 308 -5.77 -24.08 2.30
C LEU A 308 -6.16 -24.40 3.75
N TYR A 309 -5.18 -24.43 4.65
CA TYR A 309 -5.40 -24.83 6.05
C TYR A 309 -5.66 -23.62 6.95
N VAL A 310 -6.72 -23.71 7.76
CA VAL A 310 -7.08 -22.71 8.76
C VAL A 310 -7.03 -23.35 10.14
N GLN A 311 -6.19 -22.81 11.02
CA GLN A 311 -5.97 -23.27 12.39
C GLN A 311 -7.09 -22.78 13.31
N ASN A 312 -8.30 -23.32 13.12
CA ASN A 312 -9.47 -22.99 13.91
C ASN A 312 -10.34 -24.23 14.14
N ASP A 313 -10.22 -24.81 15.34
CA ASP A 313 -10.91 -26.06 15.73
C ASP A 313 -12.44 -25.93 15.75
N THR A 314 -12.99 -24.72 15.71
CA THR A 314 -14.45 -24.49 15.70
C THR A 314 -15.07 -24.63 14.30
N LEU A 315 -14.23 -24.66 13.25
CA LEU A 315 -14.68 -24.82 11.87
C LEU A 315 -14.98 -26.28 11.52
N PRO A 316 -15.85 -26.55 10.53
CA PRO A 316 -16.04 -27.90 10.01
C PRO A 316 -14.72 -28.49 9.50
N PRO A 317 -14.47 -29.81 9.63
CA PRO A 317 -13.17 -30.41 9.29
C PRO A 317 -12.72 -30.17 7.84
N THR A 318 -13.66 -30.18 6.89
CA THR A 318 -13.36 -29.98 5.47
C THR A 318 -14.47 -29.22 4.78
N LYS A 319 -14.09 -28.29 3.90
CA LYS A 319 -14.99 -27.55 3.01
C LYS A 319 -14.41 -27.53 1.60
N ILE A 320 -15.24 -27.74 0.59
CA ILE A 320 -14.85 -27.46 -0.81
C ILE A 320 -15.03 -25.96 -1.03
N THR A 321 -13.94 -25.26 -1.33
CA THR A 321 -13.94 -23.81 -1.55
C THR A 321 -14.11 -23.47 -3.02
N TYR A 322 -13.47 -24.23 -3.90
CA TYR A 322 -13.54 -23.99 -5.33
C TYR A 322 -13.31 -25.27 -6.13
N THR A 323 -14.07 -25.42 -7.21
CA THR A 323 -13.89 -26.48 -8.21
C THR A 323 -13.54 -25.83 -9.55
N SER A 324 -12.41 -26.22 -10.13
CA SER A 324 -12.01 -25.73 -11.45
C SER A 324 -12.99 -26.15 -12.54
N ILE A 325 -13.12 -25.31 -13.56
CA ILE A 325 -13.85 -25.63 -14.79
C ILE A 325 -13.14 -26.65 -15.68
N PHE A 326 -11.84 -26.87 -15.44
CA PHE A 326 -11.03 -27.83 -16.19
C PHE A 326 -10.93 -29.16 -15.44
N ASP A 327 -10.67 -30.21 -16.20
CA ASP A 327 -10.34 -31.52 -15.67
C ASP A 327 -8.83 -31.62 -15.36
N TYR A 328 -8.48 -32.48 -14.40
CA TYR A 328 -7.09 -32.82 -14.11
C TYR A 328 -6.75 -34.21 -14.65
N ASN A 329 -6.57 -34.27 -15.97
CA ASN A 329 -6.20 -35.50 -16.65
C ASN A 329 -4.78 -35.98 -16.31
N THR A 330 -4.66 -37.12 -15.65
CA THR A 330 -3.38 -37.79 -15.36
C THR A 330 -3.13 -39.02 -16.23
N SER A 331 -4.01 -39.29 -17.21
CA SER A 331 -3.90 -40.43 -18.12
C SER A 331 -2.79 -40.17 -19.14
N THR A 332 -1.84 -41.10 -19.22
CA THR A 332 -0.71 -41.04 -20.15
C THR A 332 -0.67 -42.30 -21.01
N SER A 333 -0.06 -42.18 -22.19
CA SER A 333 0.08 -43.30 -23.13
C SER A 333 0.90 -44.42 -22.50
N LYS A 334 0.47 -45.67 -22.74
CA LYS A 334 1.16 -46.87 -22.26
C LYS A 334 2.07 -47.40 -23.36
N TYR A 335 3.27 -47.82 -22.98
CA TYR A 335 4.25 -48.43 -23.89
C TYR A 335 3.98 -49.93 -24.07
N GLU A 336 4.09 -50.42 -25.31
CA GLU A 336 4.18 -51.85 -25.58
C GLU A 336 5.64 -52.33 -25.52
N ASN A 337 6.03 -52.97 -24.40
CA ASN A 337 7.04 -54.04 -24.35
C ASN A 337 7.03 -54.70 -22.96
N GLU A 338 6.60 -55.96 -22.87
CA GLU A 338 6.59 -56.72 -21.60
C GLU A 338 8.01 -57.08 -21.11
N ASN A 339 9.04 -56.94 -21.97
CA ASN A 339 10.38 -57.49 -21.74
C ASN A 339 11.53 -56.47 -21.79
N ALA A 340 11.28 -55.16 -21.92
CA ALA A 340 12.33 -54.15 -21.88
C ALA A 340 11.89 -52.88 -21.12
N PRO A 341 12.74 -52.33 -20.22
CA PRO A 341 12.46 -51.07 -19.53
C PRO A 341 12.35 -49.92 -20.55
N VAL A 342 11.43 -48.98 -20.30
CA VAL A 342 11.29 -47.74 -21.07
C VAL A 342 12.56 -46.89 -20.87
N PRO A 343 13.31 -46.56 -21.93
CA PRO A 343 14.41 -45.59 -21.86
C PRO A 343 14.00 -44.26 -21.20
N GLU A 344 14.89 -43.70 -20.38
CA GLU A 344 14.68 -42.43 -19.65
C GLU A 344 14.37 -41.24 -20.58
N ASN A 345 14.75 -41.31 -21.86
CA ASN A 345 14.68 -40.18 -22.79
C ASN A 345 13.38 -40.11 -23.60
N VAL A 346 12.41 -41.00 -23.40
CA VAL A 346 11.18 -40.97 -24.21
C VAL A 346 10.07 -40.18 -23.52
N PRO A 347 9.51 -39.16 -24.20
CA PRO A 347 8.57 -38.25 -23.59
C PRO A 347 7.25 -38.96 -23.27
N VAL A 348 6.71 -38.64 -22.09
CA VAL A 348 5.39 -39.11 -21.68
C VAL A 348 4.32 -38.26 -22.37
N LEU A 349 3.48 -38.89 -23.18
CA LEU A 349 2.36 -38.23 -23.86
C LEU A 349 1.07 -38.38 -23.03
N TYR A 350 0.33 -37.29 -22.86
CA TYR A 350 -0.98 -37.32 -22.20
C TYR A 350 -2.07 -37.82 -23.16
N ASN A 351 -2.98 -38.65 -22.66
CA ASN A 351 -4.10 -39.19 -23.44
C ASN A 351 -5.29 -38.23 -23.41
N ILE A 352 -5.61 -37.63 -24.55
CA ILE A 352 -6.77 -36.75 -24.75
C ILE A 352 -7.54 -37.31 -25.96
N PRO A 353 -8.30 -38.42 -25.80
CA PRO A 353 -8.87 -39.18 -26.91
C PRO A 353 -10.02 -38.43 -27.61
N LEU A 354 -9.65 -37.50 -28.49
CA LEU A 354 -10.57 -36.70 -29.32
C LEU A 354 -11.02 -37.46 -30.57
N ILE A 355 -10.34 -38.55 -30.94
CA ILE A 355 -10.72 -39.39 -32.08
C ILE A 355 -10.62 -40.88 -31.75
N GLU A 356 -11.42 -41.66 -32.47
CA GLU A 356 -11.35 -43.12 -32.52
C GLU A 356 -11.04 -43.52 -33.96
N VAL A 357 -10.05 -44.38 -34.17
CA VAL A 357 -9.71 -44.91 -35.50
C VAL A 357 -10.32 -46.31 -35.65
N LYS A 358 -11.11 -46.52 -36.70
CA LYS A 358 -11.74 -47.81 -37.03
C LYS A 358 -11.32 -48.26 -38.40
N THR A 359 -11.21 -49.56 -38.59
CA THR A 359 -11.11 -50.15 -39.93
C THR A 359 -12.52 -50.45 -40.43
N GLU A 360 -12.89 -49.89 -41.57
CA GLU A 360 -14.14 -50.19 -42.26
C GLU A 360 -13.84 -50.76 -43.64
N THR A 361 -14.63 -51.73 -44.09
CA THR A 361 -14.51 -52.29 -45.45
C THR A 361 -15.36 -51.46 -46.41
N ILE A 362 -14.72 -50.80 -47.36
CA ILE A 362 -15.35 -50.03 -48.44
C ILE A 362 -14.85 -50.60 -49.76
N ASP A 363 -15.76 -51.06 -50.61
CA ASP A 363 -15.45 -51.63 -51.94
C ASP A 363 -14.33 -52.69 -51.90
N GLU A 364 -14.49 -53.69 -51.04
CA GLU A 364 -13.55 -54.81 -50.83
C GLU A 364 -12.17 -54.42 -50.25
N ASN A 365 -11.94 -53.14 -49.95
CA ASN A 365 -10.72 -52.65 -49.32
C ASN A 365 -10.96 -52.26 -47.86
N GLU A 366 -10.00 -52.59 -47.00
CA GLU A 366 -9.98 -52.08 -45.63
C GLU A 366 -9.44 -50.63 -45.62
N VAL A 367 -10.22 -49.71 -45.06
CA VAL A 367 -9.89 -48.29 -44.96
C VAL A 367 -9.94 -47.85 -43.49
N GLU A 368 -8.92 -47.10 -43.05
CA GLU A 368 -8.97 -46.42 -41.75
C GLU A 368 -9.95 -45.23 -41.82
N VAL A 369 -10.98 -45.27 -40.97
CA VAL A 369 -11.97 -44.21 -40.77
C VAL A 369 -11.74 -43.57 -39.40
N ILE A 370 -11.65 -42.24 -39.37
CA ILE A 370 -11.54 -41.44 -38.16
C ILE A 370 -12.94 -41.03 -37.72
N LYS A 371 -13.31 -41.31 -36.46
CA LYS A 371 -14.55 -40.84 -35.85
C LYS A 371 -14.25 -39.86 -34.74
N SER A 372 -14.96 -38.74 -34.74
CA SER A 372 -14.82 -37.72 -33.68
C SER A 372 -15.34 -38.22 -32.32
N LYS A 373 -14.68 -37.80 -31.25
CA LYS A 373 -15.09 -37.99 -29.86
C LYS A 373 -15.06 -36.68 -29.07
N SER A 374 -15.75 -36.68 -27.94
CA SER A 374 -15.70 -35.60 -26.97
C SER A 374 -14.91 -36.03 -25.73
N PHE A 375 -14.14 -35.11 -25.19
CA PHE A 375 -13.35 -35.28 -23.98
C PHE A 375 -13.45 -34.00 -23.14
N ASN A 376 -13.34 -34.12 -21.83
CA ASN A 376 -13.35 -32.93 -20.98
C ASN A 376 -12.03 -32.16 -21.11
N SER A 377 -12.12 -30.85 -21.30
CA SER A 377 -10.94 -29.99 -21.43
C SER A 377 -10.11 -30.02 -20.14
N SER A 378 -8.79 -30.22 -20.29
CA SER A 378 -7.83 -30.27 -19.20
C SER A 378 -6.78 -29.16 -19.32
N LEU A 379 -6.26 -28.71 -18.17
CA LEU A 379 -5.22 -27.69 -18.09
C LEU A 379 -3.81 -28.31 -18.16
N PHE A 380 -2.87 -27.68 -18.87
CA PHE A 380 -1.48 -28.14 -18.97
C PHE A 380 -0.51 -26.94 -19.03
N LYS A 381 0.79 -27.22 -18.84
CA LYS A 381 1.87 -26.37 -19.31
C LYS A 381 2.50 -26.95 -20.57
N ILE A 382 3.15 -26.09 -21.34
CA ILE A 382 4.00 -26.50 -22.45
C ILE A 382 5.44 -26.65 -21.94
N ILE A 383 6.10 -27.75 -22.31
CA ILE A 383 7.54 -27.91 -22.12
C ILE A 383 8.19 -28.34 -23.44
N LYS A 384 9.44 -27.93 -23.64
CA LYS A 384 10.26 -28.34 -24.79
C LYS A 384 11.26 -29.38 -24.34
N THR A 385 11.33 -30.51 -25.05
CA THR A 385 12.32 -31.56 -24.78
C THR A 385 13.47 -31.46 -25.78
N GLY A 386 14.66 -31.92 -25.38
CA GLY A 386 15.83 -31.97 -26.26
C GLY A 386 15.78 -33.04 -27.36
N ASN A 387 14.64 -33.70 -27.55
CA ASN A 387 14.48 -34.83 -28.46
C ASN A 387 14.07 -34.37 -29.87
N ASN A 388 14.61 -35.04 -30.88
CA ASN A 388 14.13 -34.93 -32.25
C ASN A 388 12.84 -35.74 -32.41
N PHE A 389 11.97 -35.31 -33.32
CA PHE A 389 10.72 -36.01 -33.65
C PHE A 389 10.54 -36.18 -35.16
N GLU A 390 9.62 -37.05 -35.55
CA GLU A 390 9.25 -37.33 -36.92
C GLU A 390 7.78 -36.95 -37.16
N ILE A 391 7.50 -36.23 -38.24
CA ILE A 391 6.13 -35.86 -38.64
C ILE A 391 5.85 -36.30 -40.08
N GLY A 392 4.62 -36.71 -40.37
CA GLY A 392 4.22 -37.11 -41.72
C GLY A 392 2.73 -37.44 -41.86
N ASP A 393 2.31 -37.75 -43.09
CA ASP A 393 0.90 -37.95 -43.45
C ASP A 393 0.41 -39.41 -43.34
N GLY A 394 1.29 -40.38 -43.03
CA GLY A 394 0.93 -41.80 -42.85
C GLY A 394 1.69 -42.77 -43.77
N ILE A 395 1.28 -44.04 -43.72
CA ILE A 395 2.12 -45.21 -44.07
C ILE A 395 2.57 -45.23 -45.56
N LEU A 396 3.87 -45.52 -45.75
CA LEU A 396 4.63 -45.79 -46.99
C LEU A 396 5.16 -44.61 -47.82
N SER A 397 4.94 -43.34 -47.44
CA SER A 397 5.60 -42.20 -48.11
C SER A 397 5.91 -41.03 -47.16
N GLY A 398 6.99 -41.20 -46.39
CA GLY A 398 7.84 -40.09 -45.91
C GLY A 398 7.47 -39.43 -44.59
N TYR A 399 7.78 -40.08 -43.46
CA TYR A 399 8.03 -39.33 -42.23
C TYR A 399 9.31 -38.51 -42.39
N ARG A 400 9.27 -37.24 -42.02
CA ARG A 400 10.42 -36.35 -42.05
C ARG A 400 10.96 -36.16 -40.64
N VAL A 401 12.26 -36.39 -40.45
CA VAL A 401 12.95 -36.07 -39.20
C VAL A 401 13.05 -34.55 -39.05
N ILE A 402 12.55 -34.06 -37.93
CA ILE A 402 12.64 -32.66 -37.53
C ILE A 402 13.70 -32.55 -36.43
N ASN A 403 14.79 -31.86 -36.75
CA ASN A 403 15.88 -31.57 -35.80
C ASN A 403 15.56 -30.31 -34.99
N SER A 404 14.47 -30.34 -34.22
CA SER A 404 14.08 -29.28 -33.29
C SER A 404 13.62 -29.89 -31.98
N GLN A 405 13.51 -29.05 -30.95
CA GLN A 405 12.96 -29.47 -29.67
C GLN A 405 11.49 -29.90 -29.83
N GLU A 406 11.13 -31.04 -29.24
CA GLU A 406 9.77 -31.55 -29.23
C GLU A 406 8.95 -30.80 -28.17
N THR A 407 7.87 -30.15 -28.58
CA THR A 407 6.94 -29.41 -27.69
C THR A 407 5.88 -30.36 -27.15
N ILE A 408 5.91 -30.69 -25.86
CA ILE A 408 4.97 -31.64 -25.22
C ILE A 408 4.15 -30.97 -24.11
N LEU A 409 3.08 -31.65 -23.69
CA LEU A 409 2.30 -31.24 -22.52
C LEU A 409 2.92 -31.70 -21.20
N SER A 410 2.75 -30.90 -20.16
CA SER A 410 3.14 -31.21 -18.78
C SER A 410 2.05 -30.85 -17.78
N LYS A 411 1.98 -31.61 -16.67
CA LYS A 411 1.18 -31.28 -15.49
C LYS A 411 1.99 -30.60 -14.38
N GLU A 412 3.29 -30.40 -14.57
CA GLU A 412 4.11 -29.65 -13.61
C GLU A 412 3.53 -28.26 -13.39
N PHE A 413 3.43 -27.87 -12.12
CA PHE A 413 2.92 -26.55 -11.72
C PHE A 413 1.49 -26.23 -12.21
N THR A 414 0.65 -27.25 -12.39
CA THR A 414 -0.78 -27.09 -12.77
C THR A 414 -1.77 -27.55 -11.71
N ASN A 415 -1.31 -28.10 -10.58
CA ASN A 415 -2.16 -28.52 -9.47
C ASN A 415 -2.49 -27.34 -8.54
N TRP A 416 -3.59 -27.47 -7.78
CA TRP A 416 -4.03 -26.43 -6.84
C TRP A 416 -3.04 -26.19 -5.72
N GLU A 417 -2.35 -27.22 -5.24
CA GLU A 417 -1.34 -27.08 -4.19
C GLU A 417 -0.24 -26.07 -4.60
N TYR A 418 0.23 -26.13 -5.85
CA TYR A 418 1.17 -25.15 -6.39
C TYR A 418 0.59 -23.72 -6.39
N TYR A 419 -0.62 -23.54 -6.92
CA TYR A 419 -1.26 -22.23 -6.99
C TYR A 419 -1.53 -21.62 -5.60
N LEU A 420 -1.96 -22.44 -4.64
CA LEU A 420 -2.21 -22.01 -3.26
C LEU A 420 -0.92 -21.59 -2.57
N ASN A 421 0.12 -22.41 -2.66
CA ASN A 421 1.43 -22.11 -2.06
C ASN A 421 2.09 -20.87 -2.67
N LYS A 422 1.79 -20.55 -3.93
CA LYS A 422 2.34 -19.36 -4.60
C LYS A 422 1.54 -18.08 -4.33
N ASN A 423 0.20 -18.17 -4.29
CA ASN A 423 -0.67 -16.99 -4.38
C ASN A 423 -1.58 -16.75 -3.15
N TYR A 424 -1.60 -17.64 -2.15
CA TYR A 424 -2.55 -17.58 -1.02
C TYR A 424 -1.87 -17.59 0.36
N THR A 425 -0.55 -17.44 0.41
CA THR A 425 0.21 -17.55 1.66
C THR A 425 -0.21 -16.49 2.68
N ARG A 426 -0.39 -15.23 2.25
CA ARG A 426 -0.77 -14.14 3.15
C ARG A 426 -2.22 -14.25 3.58
N ILE A 427 -3.10 -14.63 2.66
CA ILE A 427 -4.49 -14.96 2.99
C ILE A 427 -4.53 -16.01 4.11
N GLN A 428 -3.76 -17.10 3.99
CA GLN A 428 -3.71 -18.15 5.02
C GLN A 428 -3.31 -17.60 6.39
N HIS A 429 -2.30 -16.71 6.44
CA HIS A 429 -1.88 -16.08 7.69
C HIS A 429 -2.98 -15.22 8.33
N ILE A 430 -3.71 -14.45 7.52
CA ILE A 430 -4.83 -13.64 8.00
C ILE A 430 -5.96 -14.53 8.51
N LEU A 431 -6.28 -15.63 7.80
CA LEU A 431 -7.34 -16.56 8.22
C LEU A 431 -7.06 -17.20 9.59
N ASN A 432 -5.80 -17.49 9.91
CA ASN A 432 -5.42 -18.08 11.20
C ASN A 432 -5.59 -17.12 12.39
N ASN A 433 -5.56 -15.81 12.15
CA ASN A 433 -5.78 -14.78 13.16
C ASN A 433 -6.89 -13.83 12.71
N PHE A 434 -7.94 -14.38 12.12
CA PHE A 434 -8.97 -13.60 11.47
C PHE A 434 -9.75 -12.77 12.48
N LYS A 435 -9.76 -11.46 12.25
CA LYS A 435 -10.58 -10.52 12.98
C LYS A 435 -11.07 -9.45 12.03
N THR A 436 -12.36 -9.21 12.05
CA THR A 436 -12.96 -8.07 11.36
C THR A 436 -13.65 -7.18 12.37
N ILE A 437 -13.48 -5.87 12.24
CA ILE A 437 -14.12 -4.88 13.10
C ILE A 437 -15.10 -4.05 12.28
N ASN A 438 -16.26 -3.75 12.85
CA ASN A 438 -17.19 -2.77 12.32
C ASN A 438 -17.02 -1.47 13.09
N VAL A 439 -16.47 -0.45 12.43
CA VAL A 439 -16.17 0.85 13.03
C VAL A 439 -17.11 1.93 12.51
N SER A 440 -17.39 2.90 13.36
CA SER A 440 -18.05 4.15 12.97
C SER A 440 -16.97 5.18 12.67
N LEU A 441 -16.95 5.72 11.44
CA LEU A 441 -16.00 6.74 11.00
C LEU A 441 -16.73 8.02 10.55
N LYS A 442 -16.13 9.17 10.86
CA LYS A 442 -16.56 10.49 10.39
C LYS A 442 -15.93 10.81 9.03
N LEU A 443 -16.32 10.07 8.00
CA LEU A 443 -15.87 10.32 6.63
C LEU A 443 -16.70 11.43 5.99
N ASN A 444 -16.02 12.47 5.49
CA ASN A 444 -16.63 13.46 4.62
C ASN A 444 -16.63 12.97 3.16
N GLU A 445 -17.14 13.77 2.24
CA GLU A 445 -17.33 13.36 0.84
C GLU A 445 -16.02 13.27 0.06
N ILE A 446 -15.02 14.08 0.44
CA ILE A 446 -13.67 14.01 -0.10
C ILE A 446 -12.99 12.73 0.39
N ASP A 447 -13.16 12.40 1.68
CA ASP A 447 -12.66 11.15 2.25
C ASP A 447 -13.27 9.96 1.51
N ILE A 448 -14.59 9.94 1.27
CA ILE A 448 -15.29 8.86 0.55
C ILE A 448 -14.84 8.78 -0.92
N TYR A 449 -14.58 9.92 -1.57
CA TYR A 449 -14.12 9.95 -2.95
C TYR A 449 -12.69 9.43 -3.12
N ASN A 450 -11.82 9.75 -2.17
CA ASN A 450 -10.42 9.32 -2.16
C ASN A 450 -10.25 7.93 -1.53
N LEU A 451 -11.33 7.33 -1.02
CA LEU A 451 -11.28 6.03 -0.37
C LEU A 451 -11.07 4.93 -1.40
N ASP A 452 -9.91 4.28 -1.29
CA ASP A 452 -9.48 3.18 -2.12
C ASP A 452 -9.63 1.87 -1.34
N PHE A 453 -10.45 0.94 -1.86
CA PHE A 453 -10.62 -0.40 -1.27
C PHE A 453 -9.38 -1.28 -1.42
N PHE A 454 -8.40 -0.82 -2.19
CA PHE A 454 -7.14 -1.52 -2.43
C PHE A 454 -5.98 -0.92 -1.60
N ASN A 455 -6.25 0.04 -0.70
CA ASN A 455 -5.28 0.50 0.29
C ASN A 455 -5.44 -0.25 1.61
N LEU A 456 -4.35 -0.34 2.37
CA LEU A 456 -4.40 -0.69 3.78
C LEU A 456 -4.62 0.55 4.64
N TYR A 457 -5.48 0.43 5.65
CA TYR A 457 -5.85 1.55 6.51
C TYR A 457 -5.33 1.37 7.93
N PHE A 458 -4.63 2.37 8.45
CA PHE A 458 -4.17 2.38 9.82
C PHE A 458 -5.21 2.99 10.76
N LEU A 459 -5.33 2.41 11.96
CA LEU A 459 -6.05 2.98 13.09
C LEU A 459 -5.15 2.99 14.33
N GLN A 460 -4.76 4.18 14.80
CA GLN A 460 -3.91 4.32 15.98
C GLN A 460 -4.56 3.74 17.25
N GLN A 461 -5.89 3.80 17.35
CA GLN A 461 -6.64 3.30 18.52
C GLN A 461 -6.44 1.81 18.77
N THR A 462 -6.13 1.05 17.71
CA THR A 462 -5.79 -0.38 17.81
C THR A 462 -4.31 -0.65 17.54
N GLY A 463 -3.60 0.29 16.90
CA GLY A 463 -2.20 0.15 16.50
C GLY A 463 -2.02 -0.85 15.35
N LYS A 464 -3.04 -1.03 14.51
CA LYS A 464 -3.09 -2.07 13.46
C LYS A 464 -3.43 -1.50 12.10
N TYR A 465 -3.06 -2.25 11.07
CA TYR A 465 -3.51 -2.04 9.69
C TYR A 465 -4.71 -2.93 9.38
N TYR A 466 -5.59 -2.42 8.53
CA TYR A 466 -6.82 -3.05 8.14
C TYR A 466 -7.02 -3.02 6.63
N PHE A 467 -7.50 -4.13 6.10
CA PHE A 467 -8.07 -4.19 4.76
C PHE A 467 -9.53 -3.73 4.81
N LEU A 468 -9.90 -2.86 3.88
CA LEU A 468 -11.23 -2.30 3.82
C LEU A 468 -12.18 -3.20 3.03
N ASN A 469 -13.14 -3.85 3.70
CA ASN A 469 -14.11 -4.72 3.03
C ASN A 469 -15.30 -3.94 2.51
N LYS A 470 -15.86 -3.06 3.36
CA LYS A 470 -17.16 -2.46 3.12
C LYS A 470 -17.29 -1.08 3.76
N VAL A 471 -17.93 -0.16 3.04
CA VAL A 471 -18.35 1.15 3.56
C VAL A 471 -19.85 1.31 3.30
N GLN A 472 -20.59 1.59 4.38
CA GLN A 472 -21.98 2.01 4.33
C GLN A 472 -22.06 3.44 4.87
N THR A 473 -22.51 4.38 4.05
CA THR A 473 -22.54 5.80 4.45
C THR A 473 -23.82 6.49 4.03
N ASN A 474 -24.23 7.46 4.86
CA ASN A 474 -25.32 8.39 4.64
C ASN A 474 -24.86 9.86 4.72
N ASN A 475 -23.55 10.12 4.57
CA ASN A 475 -22.87 11.43 4.68
C ASN A 475 -22.82 12.05 6.11
N GLN A 476 -23.18 11.32 7.17
CA GLN A 476 -22.99 11.78 8.55
C GLN A 476 -22.00 10.91 9.33
N ILE A 477 -22.30 9.61 9.42
CA ILE A 477 -21.45 8.61 10.04
C ILE A 477 -21.39 7.42 9.09
N SER A 478 -20.18 7.01 8.74
CA SER A 478 -19.94 5.86 7.88
C SER A 478 -19.71 4.64 8.74
N LYS A 479 -20.47 3.57 8.51
CA LYS A 479 -20.21 2.25 9.08
C LYS A 479 -19.24 1.53 8.15
N VAL A 480 -18.09 1.16 8.67
CA VAL A 480 -16.98 0.62 7.89
C VAL A 480 -16.58 -0.74 8.46
N GLU A 481 -16.51 -1.75 7.59
CA GLU A 481 -16.05 -3.09 7.92
C GLU A 481 -14.59 -3.24 7.49
N LEU A 482 -13.73 -3.54 8.46
CA LEU A 482 -12.28 -3.57 8.35
C LEU A 482 -11.75 -4.93 8.81
N THR A 483 -11.08 -5.69 7.94
CA THR A 483 -10.39 -6.93 8.35
C THR A 483 -8.97 -6.61 8.78
N GLU A 484 -8.59 -7.04 9.97
CA GLU A 484 -7.24 -6.86 10.50
C GLU A 484 -6.22 -7.59 9.62
N VAL A 485 -5.26 -6.83 9.10
CA VAL A 485 -4.09 -7.38 8.42
C VAL A 485 -3.02 -7.47 9.48
N ASN A 486 -3.03 -8.58 10.21
CA ASN A 486 -2.05 -8.82 11.26
C ASN A 486 -0.65 -8.75 10.64
N GLY A 487 0.14 -7.75 11.05
CA GLY A 487 1.45 -7.36 10.50
C GLY A 487 2.19 -8.53 9.90
N ALA A 488 1.92 -8.78 8.62
CA ALA A 488 2.56 -9.82 7.86
C ALA A 488 3.99 -9.32 7.68
N LEU A 489 4.93 -9.94 8.39
CA LEU A 489 6.35 -9.63 8.30
C LEU A 489 6.74 -9.44 6.82
N ILE A 490 7.13 -8.23 6.46
CA ILE A 490 7.80 -7.93 5.20
C ILE A 490 9.27 -8.28 5.45
N ASN A 491 9.79 -9.40 4.96
CA ASN A 491 11.22 -9.73 5.14
C ASN A 491 11.71 -9.66 6.62
N ASN A 492 10.91 -10.16 7.58
CA ASN A 492 11.16 -10.01 9.03
C ASN A 492 11.10 -8.56 9.59
N GLN A 493 10.52 -7.60 8.86
CA GLN A 493 10.29 -6.24 9.34
C GLN A 493 8.82 -6.03 9.68
N VAL A 494 8.60 -5.49 10.87
CA VAL A 494 7.29 -4.98 11.33
C VAL A 494 6.94 -3.78 10.46
N ILE A 495 5.78 -3.81 9.78
CA ILE A 495 5.21 -2.63 9.14
C ILE A 495 5.05 -1.59 10.24
N GLN A 496 5.92 -0.57 10.23
CA GLN A 496 5.84 0.50 11.20
C GLN A 496 4.50 1.22 10.99
N PRO A 497 3.88 1.77 12.04
CA PRO A 497 2.79 2.72 11.87
C PRO A 497 3.16 3.73 10.78
N PRO A 498 2.21 4.22 9.97
CA PRO A 498 2.51 5.29 9.04
C PRO A 498 3.22 6.37 9.84
N THR A 499 4.38 6.82 9.38
CA THR A 499 5.09 7.88 10.10
C THR A 499 4.19 9.11 9.95
N THR A 500 3.44 9.43 11.00
CA THR A 500 2.54 10.59 10.97
C THR A 500 3.41 11.81 10.69
N LEU A 501 3.25 12.36 9.49
CA LEU A 501 3.93 13.57 9.07
C LEU A 501 3.57 14.64 10.08
N SER A 502 4.53 15.04 10.89
CA SER A 502 4.31 15.95 12.00
C SER A 502 5.44 16.96 12.09
N ILE A 503 5.11 18.14 12.58
CA ILE A 503 6.09 19.18 12.90
C ILE A 503 5.92 19.45 14.39
N ASN A 504 6.99 19.29 15.16
CA ASN A 504 6.94 19.55 16.60
C ASN A 504 7.99 20.59 16.96
N ILE A 505 7.54 21.73 17.50
CA ILE A 505 8.39 22.63 18.26
C ILE A 505 8.64 21.96 19.61
N THR A 506 9.87 21.50 19.81
CA THR A 506 10.27 20.71 20.98
C THR A 506 10.68 21.59 22.14
N ASN A 507 11.23 22.78 21.86
CA ASN A 507 11.69 23.71 22.87
C ASN A 507 11.78 25.13 22.31
N VAL A 508 11.62 26.13 23.19
CA VAL A 508 11.87 27.54 22.87
C VAL A 508 12.71 28.13 23.99
N VAL A 509 13.91 28.62 23.66
CA VAL A 509 14.83 29.26 24.60
C VAL A 509 14.91 30.74 24.26
N VAL A 510 14.57 31.59 25.22
CA VAL A 510 14.67 33.05 25.07
C VAL A 510 15.90 33.56 25.81
N THR A 511 16.78 34.23 25.07
CA THR A 511 17.84 35.06 25.63
C THR A 511 17.28 36.46 25.80
N GLN A 512 17.01 36.84 27.05
CA GLN A 512 16.45 38.14 27.38
C GLN A 512 17.44 39.27 27.03
N PRO A 513 16.95 40.46 26.67
CA PRO A 513 17.80 41.61 26.40
C PRO A 513 18.61 41.96 27.65
N THR A 514 19.83 42.44 27.45
CA THR A 514 20.71 42.92 28.53
C THR A 514 20.78 44.45 28.51
N PRO A 515 21.20 45.11 29.60
CA PRO A 515 21.32 46.57 29.63
C PRO A 515 22.17 47.15 28.49
N ASP A 516 23.12 46.37 27.96
CA ASP A 516 24.02 46.77 26.87
C ASP A 516 23.46 46.47 25.46
N TYR A 517 22.41 45.63 25.34
CA TYR A 517 21.87 45.17 24.05
C TYR A 517 20.33 45.19 24.02
N SER A 518 19.76 46.09 23.22
CA SER A 518 18.31 46.27 23.03
C SER A 518 17.65 45.24 22.09
N ILE A 519 18.12 44.00 22.11
CA ILE A 519 17.63 42.88 21.29
C ILE A 519 17.52 41.61 22.14
N ALA A 520 16.41 40.89 21.99
CA ALA A 520 16.19 39.57 22.56
C ALA A 520 16.44 38.50 21.48
N GLY A 521 17.03 37.37 21.86
CA GLY A 521 17.19 36.21 20.99
C GLY A 521 16.16 35.13 21.31
N ILE A 522 15.50 34.57 20.29
CA ILE A 522 14.64 33.40 20.42
C ILE A 522 15.29 32.25 19.65
N ASN A 523 15.66 31.18 20.35
CA ASN A 523 16.04 29.91 19.73
C ASN A 523 14.84 28.96 19.78
N VAL A 524 14.32 28.59 18.61
CA VAL A 524 13.22 27.63 18.45
C VAL A 524 13.81 26.30 18.00
N GLN A 525 13.67 25.25 18.79
CA GLN A 525 14.07 23.90 18.43
C GLN A 525 12.85 23.13 17.90
N TYR A 526 13.04 22.40 16.81
CA TYR A 526 11.95 21.69 16.15
C TYR A 526 12.43 20.38 15.52
N ASN A 527 11.47 19.50 15.22
CA ASN A 527 11.69 18.25 14.53
C ASN A 527 10.58 17.98 13.51
N PHE A 528 10.96 17.48 12.33
CA PHE A 528 10.04 16.94 11.32
C PHE A 528 9.93 15.43 11.52
N GLY A 529 8.76 14.97 11.98
CA GLY A 529 8.47 13.56 12.20
C GLY A 529 8.11 12.89 10.89
N GLY A 530 8.94 11.94 10.43
CA GLY A 530 8.62 11.06 9.31
C GLY A 530 8.91 11.59 7.91
N TYR A 531 9.46 12.81 7.78
CA TYR A 531 9.85 13.41 6.49
C TYR A 531 10.76 14.63 6.68
N THR A 532 11.25 15.20 5.57
CA THR A 532 11.86 16.54 5.51
C THR A 532 11.16 17.31 4.39
N PRO A 533 10.47 18.43 4.67
CA PRO A 533 9.75 19.19 3.64
C PRO A 533 10.69 19.85 2.63
N GLU A 534 10.19 20.18 1.43
CA GLU A 534 10.96 21.00 0.47
C GLU A 534 11.08 22.44 0.96
N SER A 535 10.01 22.95 1.60
CA SER A 535 10.03 24.26 2.24
C SER A 535 9.06 24.38 3.42
N ALA A 536 9.46 25.16 4.42
CA ALA A 536 8.61 25.52 5.55
C ALA A 536 8.80 27.00 5.91
N ARG A 537 7.88 27.53 6.70
CA ARG A 537 7.95 28.89 7.27
C ARG A 537 7.66 28.87 8.76
N ILE A 538 8.36 29.73 9.50
CA ILE A 538 8.11 29.98 10.91
C ILE A 538 7.44 31.35 11.08
N ILE A 539 6.43 31.40 11.94
CA ILE A 539 5.60 32.58 12.18
C ILE A 539 5.70 32.93 13.67
N PHE A 540 6.08 34.18 13.94
CA PHE A 540 6.08 34.78 15.27
C PHE A 540 4.96 35.82 15.30
N THR A 541 3.95 35.64 16.14
CA THR A 541 2.82 36.57 16.28
C THR A 541 2.82 37.14 17.69
N GLN A 542 2.91 38.46 17.83
CA GLN A 542 2.86 39.10 19.14
C GLN A 542 1.42 39.13 19.66
N LEU A 543 1.26 38.85 20.94
CA LEU A 543 -0.02 38.79 21.66
C LEU A 543 -0.12 39.91 22.70
N ASP A 544 -1.35 40.34 23.02
CA ASP A 544 -1.62 41.34 24.06
C ASP A 544 -1.56 40.78 25.50
N GLY A 545 -1.35 39.47 25.64
CA GLY A 545 -1.19 38.76 26.92
C GLY A 545 -0.87 37.28 26.73
N GLU A 546 -0.68 36.55 27.83
CA GLU A 546 -0.57 35.09 27.80
C GLU A 546 -1.91 34.51 27.33
N ASN A 547 -1.91 33.76 26.23
CA ASN A 547 -3.13 33.33 25.52
C ASN A 547 -4.04 34.49 25.07
N GLY A 548 -3.47 35.68 24.87
CA GLY A 548 -4.17 36.87 24.40
C GLY A 548 -4.44 36.87 22.88
N GLU A 549 -5.03 37.96 22.41
CA GLU A 549 -5.30 38.17 20.97
C GLU A 549 -4.07 38.76 20.26
N PRO A 550 -3.89 38.53 18.95
CA PRO A 550 -2.81 39.12 18.18
C PRO A 550 -2.82 40.66 18.22
N THR A 551 -1.71 41.29 18.55
CA THR A 551 -1.56 42.76 18.58
C THR A 551 -1.54 43.39 17.18
N GLY A 552 -1.46 42.57 16.14
CA GLY A 552 -1.27 42.98 14.74
C GLY A 552 0.20 42.95 14.28
N TYR A 553 1.16 42.77 15.19
CA TYR A 553 2.56 42.52 14.82
C TYR A 553 2.80 41.02 14.59
N SER A 554 3.25 40.66 13.39
CA SER A 554 3.66 39.30 13.05
C SER A 554 4.88 39.31 12.13
N LYS A 555 5.75 38.32 12.29
CA LYS A 555 6.96 38.11 11.49
C LYS A 555 6.96 36.69 10.94
N THR A 556 6.92 36.56 9.62
CA THR A 556 6.98 35.28 8.91
C THR A 556 8.32 35.15 8.18
N LEU A 557 8.99 34.01 8.36
CA LEU A 557 10.32 33.76 7.81
C LEU A 557 10.38 32.37 7.19
N SER A 558 11.15 32.21 6.12
CA SER A 558 11.50 30.89 5.60
C SER A 558 12.32 30.11 6.62
N LEU A 559 12.01 28.83 6.79
CA LEU A 559 12.67 27.92 7.71
C LEU A 559 13.65 27.04 6.95
N ASP A 560 14.87 26.89 7.46
CA ASP A 560 15.83 25.91 6.92
C ASP A 560 15.44 24.51 7.37
N VAL A 561 14.79 23.77 6.48
CA VAL A 561 14.26 22.42 6.70
C VAL A 561 15.34 21.37 7.02
N ASN A 562 16.62 21.67 6.75
CA ASN A 562 17.74 20.75 7.04
C ASN A 562 18.35 20.96 8.44
N ASN A 563 17.87 21.94 9.18
CA ASN A 563 18.32 22.23 10.53
C ASN A 563 17.25 21.80 11.56
N ASN A 564 17.64 21.68 12.83
CA ASN A 564 16.73 21.34 13.93
C ASN A 564 16.47 22.53 14.87
N SER A 565 16.94 23.72 14.48
CA SER A 565 16.70 24.95 15.22
C SER A 565 16.68 26.18 14.33
N HIS A 566 16.00 27.23 14.80
CA HIS A 566 15.94 28.56 14.19
C HIS A 566 16.25 29.61 15.25
N ASN A 567 17.14 30.55 14.94
CA ASN A 567 17.44 31.68 15.80
C ASN A 567 16.84 32.96 15.23
N GLU A 568 16.07 33.67 16.04
CA GLU A 568 15.45 34.93 15.66
C GLU A 568 15.79 36.06 16.63
N LEU A 569 15.98 37.28 16.11
CA LEU A 569 16.24 38.47 16.91
C LEU A 569 15.01 39.38 16.92
N ILE A 570 14.52 39.69 18.12
CA ILE A 570 13.38 40.59 18.34
C ILE A 570 13.87 41.86 19.04
N SER A 571 13.51 43.03 18.49
CA SER A 571 13.81 44.32 19.11
C SER A 571 13.00 44.50 20.40
N THR A 572 13.57 45.16 21.41
CA THR A 572 12.87 45.55 22.65
C THR A 572 11.62 46.41 22.41
N ASN A 573 11.52 47.11 21.27
CA ASN A 573 10.31 47.85 20.90
C ASN A 573 9.10 46.95 20.60
N ASN A 574 9.35 45.66 20.36
CA ASN A 574 8.34 44.64 20.10
C ASN A 574 8.36 43.58 21.22
N CYS A 575 8.71 43.93 22.44
CA CYS A 575 8.66 43.03 23.60
C CYS A 575 7.20 42.61 23.93
N GLY A 576 7.02 41.55 24.73
CA GLY A 576 5.70 41.03 25.08
C GLY A 576 5.57 39.53 24.82
N TRP A 577 4.33 39.04 24.83
CA TRP A 577 4.02 37.64 24.55
C TRP A 577 4.08 37.36 23.06
N TYR A 578 4.63 36.21 22.70
CA TYR A 578 4.73 35.73 21.32
C TYR A 578 4.17 34.33 21.21
N GLN A 579 3.35 34.13 20.18
CA GLN A 579 2.96 32.83 19.67
C GLN A 579 3.88 32.43 18.52
N ILE A 580 4.38 31.20 18.55
CA ILE A 580 5.28 30.63 17.54
C ILE A 580 4.62 29.41 16.92
N GLN A 581 4.61 29.36 15.58
CA GLN A 581 4.08 28.25 14.80
C GLN A 581 4.94 28.03 13.56
N ILE A 582 5.16 26.77 13.18
CA ILE A 582 5.78 26.39 11.91
C ILE A 582 4.69 25.84 10.99
N ILE A 583 4.71 26.25 9.74
CA ILE A 583 3.80 25.76 8.68
C ILE A 583 4.65 25.27 7.52
N GLU A 584 4.43 24.03 7.11
CA GLU A 584 5.00 23.46 5.89
C GLU A 584 4.18 23.91 4.68
N ASN A 585 4.86 24.24 3.57
CA ASN A 585 4.21 24.94 2.46
C ASN A 585 3.56 24.01 1.42
N ASP A 586 3.90 22.72 1.37
CA ASP A 586 3.47 21.82 0.31
C ASP A 586 2.14 21.13 0.65
N ASN A 587 2.00 20.65 1.89
CA ASN A 587 0.86 19.92 2.42
C ASN A 587 0.07 20.70 3.49
N ASN A 588 0.47 21.94 3.82
CA ASN A 588 -0.13 22.78 4.87
C ASN A 588 -0.14 22.10 6.24
N ILE A 589 0.90 21.34 6.56
CA ILE A 589 1.03 20.73 7.89
C ILE A 589 1.50 21.80 8.88
N GLU A 590 0.77 21.93 9.99
CA GLU A 590 1.07 22.92 11.05
C GLU A 590 1.71 22.24 12.25
N SER A 591 2.65 22.93 12.91
CA SER A 591 3.20 22.49 14.19
C SER A 591 2.25 22.73 15.35
N ASN A 592 2.59 22.15 16.52
CA ASN A 592 2.08 22.67 17.79
C ASN A 592 2.42 24.16 17.95
N ILE A 593 1.57 24.87 18.69
CA ILE A 593 1.76 26.27 19.01
C ILE A 593 2.50 26.37 20.36
N VAL A 594 3.56 27.19 20.40
CA VAL A 594 4.28 27.49 21.64
C VAL A 594 4.23 28.99 21.89
N GLN A 595 3.99 29.38 23.14
CA GLN A 595 4.04 30.78 23.55
C GLN A 595 5.28 31.06 24.40
N THR A 596 5.84 32.25 24.26
CA THR A 596 6.96 32.71 25.07
C THR A 596 6.87 34.20 25.35
N TYR A 597 7.55 34.67 26.39
CA TYR A 597 7.54 36.06 26.82
C TYR A 597 8.92 36.71 26.68
N ILE A 598 8.95 37.88 26.04
CA ILE A 598 10.13 38.74 25.93
C ILE A 598 9.96 39.93 26.86
N GLN A 599 10.89 40.10 27.80
CA GLN A 599 10.81 41.16 28.80
C GLN A 599 11.03 42.54 28.18
N CYS A 600 10.18 43.49 28.56
CA CYS A 600 10.21 44.85 28.04
C CYS A 600 11.24 45.79 28.69
N ASP A 601 11.70 45.51 29.92
CA ASP A 601 12.74 46.32 30.59
C ASP A 601 13.39 45.57 31.77
N VAL A 602 14.70 45.78 31.97
CA VAL A 602 15.44 45.35 33.17
C VAL A 602 15.49 46.55 34.13
N SER A 603 14.69 46.54 35.20
CA SER A 603 14.73 47.58 36.23
C SER A 603 15.92 47.38 37.18
N THR A 604 16.70 48.45 37.40
CA THR A 604 17.90 48.48 38.24
C THR A 604 17.57 48.48 39.73
N VAL A 605 18.08 47.49 40.48
CA VAL A 605 18.41 47.68 41.90
C VAL A 605 19.90 47.30 42.02
N GLU A 606 20.77 48.31 42.01
CA GLU A 606 22.21 48.10 42.20
C GLU A 606 22.47 47.72 43.66
N THR A 607 22.91 46.49 43.90
CA THR A 607 23.22 45.98 45.24
C THR A 607 24.60 46.48 45.68
N PRO A 608 24.74 47.00 46.92
CA PRO A 608 26.05 47.36 47.46
C PRO A 608 27.01 46.17 47.39
N SER A 609 28.19 46.36 46.80
CA SER A 609 29.19 45.29 46.63
C SER A 609 30.61 45.85 46.70
N ILE A 610 31.60 44.98 46.94
CA ILE A 610 33.02 45.34 46.99
C ILE A 610 33.74 44.55 45.91
N ASP A 611 34.31 45.26 44.94
CA ASP A 611 35.20 44.67 43.95
C ASP A 611 36.64 44.74 44.43
N VAL A 612 37.35 43.62 44.30
CA VAL A 612 38.79 43.54 44.50
C VAL A 612 39.43 43.13 43.18
N MET A 613 40.29 44.00 42.66
CA MET A 613 40.99 43.84 41.39
C MET A 613 42.49 43.75 41.65
N LEU A 614 43.22 42.92 40.92
CA LEU A 614 44.68 42.93 41.01
C LEU A 614 45.29 44.10 40.24
N LEU A 615 46.49 44.48 40.65
CA LEU A 615 47.41 45.19 39.79
C LEU A 615 48.27 44.19 39.04
N ASP A 616 48.38 44.39 37.72
CA ASP A 616 49.46 43.78 36.94
C ASP A 616 50.80 44.20 37.58
N ILE A 617 51.58 43.23 38.04
CA ILE A 617 52.94 43.48 38.52
C ILE A 617 53.83 43.52 37.28
N GLU A 618 53.91 44.70 36.67
CA GLU A 618 54.95 44.99 35.68
C GLU A 618 56.28 45.18 36.43
N ASP A 619 57.24 44.28 36.15
CA ASP A 619 58.64 44.24 36.60
C ASP A 619 58.97 43.67 38.01
N ILE A 620 59.41 42.42 37.98
CA ILE A 620 60.10 41.68 39.06
C ILE A 620 61.60 42.02 38.96
N ASP A 621 62.16 42.72 39.94
CA ASP A 621 63.61 42.76 40.14
C ASP A 621 64.05 41.84 41.30
N ALA A 622 65.29 41.37 41.22
CA ALA A 622 65.82 40.24 42.01
C ALA A 622 65.98 40.49 43.53
N ASN A 623 65.39 41.57 44.08
CA ASN A 623 65.45 41.93 45.50
C ASN A 623 64.07 42.00 46.21
N GLY A 624 63.00 41.47 45.59
CA GLY A 624 61.77 41.10 46.29
C GLY A 624 60.57 41.99 45.96
N ALA A 625 59.61 41.44 45.21
CA ALA A 625 58.39 42.11 44.82
C ALA A 625 57.51 42.50 46.02
N ALA A 626 57.08 43.76 46.07
CA ALA A 626 56.01 44.23 46.94
C ALA A 626 54.66 44.04 46.24
N ILE A 627 53.66 43.51 46.95
CA ILE A 627 52.36 43.16 46.38
C ILE A 627 51.43 44.37 46.46
N GLY A 628 50.54 44.56 45.47
CA GLY A 628 49.52 45.61 45.48
C GLY A 628 48.19 45.12 44.90
N PHE A 629 47.08 45.76 45.27
CA PHE A 629 45.75 45.48 44.74
C PHE A 629 44.92 46.76 44.64
N LYS A 630 43.92 46.75 43.77
CA LYS A 630 42.90 47.78 43.65
C LYS A 630 41.58 47.30 44.27
N TYR A 631 40.79 48.23 44.76
CA TYR A 631 39.45 47.93 45.26
C TYR A 631 38.48 49.06 44.94
N ARG A 632 37.18 48.73 44.89
CA ARG A 632 36.09 49.68 44.70
C ARG A 632 34.90 49.29 45.57
N PHE A 633 34.31 50.25 46.26
CA PHE A 633 33.03 50.08 46.96
C PHE A 633 31.91 50.53 46.02
N ASN A 634 31.14 49.60 45.48
CA ASN A 634 30.06 49.90 44.55
C ASN A 634 28.79 50.27 45.32
N HIS A 635 28.27 51.45 45.06
CA HIS A 635 26.98 51.92 45.59
C HIS A 635 26.90 52.03 47.14
N PHE A 636 28.04 52.07 47.84
CA PHE A 636 28.13 52.44 49.27
C PHE A 636 29.52 52.99 49.66
N THR A 637 29.57 53.83 50.71
CA THR A 637 30.82 54.40 51.29
C THR A 637 30.95 53.90 52.74
N PRO A 638 31.89 53.00 53.08
CA PRO A 638 32.07 52.54 54.46
C PRO A 638 32.71 53.61 55.35
N THR A 639 32.46 53.54 56.67
CA THR A 639 33.16 54.42 57.64
C THR A 639 34.50 53.85 58.10
N THR A 640 34.66 52.52 58.00
CA THR A 640 35.91 51.81 58.30
C THR A 640 36.09 50.67 57.30
N ALA A 641 37.34 50.42 56.87
CA ALA A 641 37.66 49.26 56.05
C ALA A 641 39.07 48.73 56.34
N THR A 642 39.19 47.41 56.40
CA THR A 642 40.44 46.70 56.65
C THR A 642 40.62 45.64 55.58
N ALA A 643 41.79 45.59 54.97
CA ALA A 643 42.17 44.53 54.05
C ALA A 643 43.13 43.56 54.72
N SER A 644 42.89 42.27 54.53
CA SER A 644 43.73 41.17 55.00
C SER A 644 44.24 40.40 53.80
N ILE A 645 45.56 40.21 53.72
CA ILE A 645 46.20 39.46 52.63
C ILE A 645 46.96 38.28 53.21
N ARG A 646 46.75 37.10 52.62
CA ARG A 646 47.49 35.88 52.95
C ARG A 646 47.82 35.08 51.71
N ALA A 647 49.00 34.47 51.70
CA ALA A 647 49.38 33.52 50.65
C ALA A 647 48.49 32.27 50.73
N TYR A 648 48.03 31.76 49.59
CA TYR A 648 47.19 30.57 49.50
C TYR A 648 47.84 29.51 48.61
N ASN A 649 47.91 28.28 49.11
CA ASN A 649 48.31 27.13 48.31
C ASN A 649 47.08 26.46 47.71
N PHE A 650 46.91 26.56 46.40
CA PHE A 650 45.79 25.90 45.74
C PHE A 650 45.84 24.37 45.87
N ASN A 651 47.05 23.78 45.86
CA ASN A 651 47.21 22.33 45.87
C ASN A 651 46.97 21.71 47.25
N THR A 652 47.31 22.42 48.33
CA THR A 652 47.13 21.90 49.71
C THR A 652 46.00 22.55 50.47
N GLY A 653 45.42 23.64 49.97
CA GLY A 653 44.42 24.45 50.66
C GLY A 653 44.96 25.24 51.87
N ALA A 654 46.28 25.20 52.13
CA ALA A 654 46.89 25.86 53.27
C ALA A 654 47.07 27.36 53.05
N PHE A 655 46.91 28.15 54.12
CA PHE A 655 47.15 29.60 54.13
C PHE A 655 48.44 29.95 54.88
N GLY A 656 49.19 30.92 54.36
CA GLY A 656 50.35 31.51 55.02
C GLY A 656 49.99 32.60 56.03
N GLU A 657 51.00 33.31 56.53
CA GLU A 657 50.80 34.44 57.43
C GLU A 657 49.90 35.52 56.81
N THR A 658 49.10 36.17 57.66
CA THR A 658 48.16 37.22 57.25
C THR A 658 48.73 38.60 57.57
N VAL A 659 48.78 39.47 56.56
CA VAL A 659 49.13 40.88 56.69
C VAL A 659 47.86 41.70 56.64
N ASN A 660 47.62 42.54 57.65
CA ASN A 660 46.44 43.40 57.75
C ASN A 660 46.81 44.86 57.47
N ILE A 661 45.95 45.55 56.71
CA ILE A 661 46.14 46.92 56.24
C ILE A 661 44.84 47.68 56.46
N ASN A 662 44.93 48.84 57.13
CA ASN A 662 43.79 49.75 57.23
C ASN A 662 43.67 50.54 55.93
N LEU A 663 42.50 50.50 55.29
CA LEU A 663 42.24 51.25 54.06
C LEU A 663 41.82 52.67 54.43
N THR A 664 42.53 53.67 53.92
CA THR A 664 42.30 55.08 54.26
C THR A 664 41.40 55.81 53.26
N ASN A 665 41.32 55.34 52.01
CA ASN A 665 40.42 55.89 50.99
C ASN A 665 39.13 55.06 50.89
N LEU A 666 38.02 55.62 51.33
CA LEU A 666 36.74 54.92 51.47
C LEU A 666 35.63 55.38 50.52
N GLN A 667 35.94 56.26 49.56
CA GLN A 667 34.93 56.81 48.65
C GLN A 667 34.25 55.72 47.80
N SER A 668 32.92 55.76 47.71
CA SER A 668 32.17 54.89 46.82
C SER A 668 32.47 55.16 45.35
N ASP A 669 32.21 54.16 44.53
CA ASP A 669 32.17 54.20 43.07
C ASP A 669 33.46 54.68 42.38
N THR A 670 34.57 54.62 43.12
CA THR A 670 35.89 55.01 42.68
C THR A 670 36.87 53.87 42.94
N ILE A 671 37.78 53.62 41.98
CA ILE A 671 38.82 52.60 42.15
C ILE A 671 39.99 53.18 42.95
N HIS A 672 40.29 52.54 44.07
CA HIS A 672 41.41 52.87 44.95
C HIS A 672 42.53 51.85 44.79
N LYS A 673 43.75 52.23 45.17
CA LYS A 673 44.98 51.43 45.01
C LYS A 673 45.73 51.31 46.32
N VAL A 674 46.16 50.09 46.65
CA VAL A 674 47.11 49.79 47.72
C VAL A 674 48.35 49.17 47.09
N ASP A 675 49.52 49.78 47.31
CA ASP A 675 50.80 49.34 46.78
C ASP A 675 51.81 49.06 47.89
N ASN A 676 52.95 48.48 47.52
CA ASN A 676 54.12 48.31 48.38
C ASN A 676 53.88 47.47 49.64
N ILE A 677 53.07 46.42 49.53
CA ILE A 677 52.77 45.52 50.66
C ILE A 677 53.90 44.52 50.81
N THR A 678 54.50 44.48 52.01
CA THR A 678 55.53 43.50 52.36
C THR A 678 54.96 42.09 52.25
N ARG A 679 55.63 41.23 51.47
CA ARG A 679 55.20 39.85 51.24
C ARG A 679 55.16 39.06 52.57
N PRO A 680 54.10 38.28 52.85
CA PRO A 680 54.09 37.39 54.01
C PRO A 680 55.25 36.39 53.93
N ASN A 681 56.01 36.23 55.01
CA ASN A 681 57.19 35.35 55.05
C ASN A 681 56.75 33.89 54.84
N THR A 682 57.30 33.20 53.84
CA THR A 682 56.90 31.83 53.52
C THR A 682 58.06 30.95 53.03
N ASN A 683 58.19 29.75 53.59
CA ASN A 683 59.20 28.73 53.21
C ASN A 683 58.72 27.78 52.09
N VAL A 684 57.68 28.13 51.33
CA VAL A 684 57.07 27.29 50.29
C VAL A 684 56.68 28.18 49.09
N PHE A 685 56.87 27.68 47.86
CA PHE A 685 56.42 28.36 46.64
C PHE A 685 54.88 28.39 46.58
N TYR A 686 54.29 29.54 46.90
CA TYR A 686 52.85 29.81 46.74
C TYR A 686 52.62 30.71 45.50
N ILE A 687 51.59 30.38 44.70
CA ILE A 687 51.27 31.04 43.41
C ILE A 687 50.00 31.93 43.52
N TYR A 688 49.27 31.90 44.65
CA TYR A 688 48.01 32.64 44.81
C TYR A 688 48.01 33.47 46.11
N HIS A 689 47.32 34.60 46.09
CA HIS A 689 47.05 35.40 47.28
C HIS A 689 45.55 35.61 47.45
N GLN A 690 45.06 35.43 48.67
CA GLN A 690 43.70 35.77 49.03
C GLN A 690 43.69 37.15 49.66
N VAL A 691 42.83 38.03 49.14
CA VAL A 691 42.55 39.35 49.68
C VAL A 691 41.13 39.36 50.21
N THR A 692 40.99 39.71 51.49
CA THR A 692 39.70 39.90 52.14
C THR A 692 39.59 41.35 52.58
N ILE A 693 38.56 42.07 52.12
CA ILE A 693 38.23 43.41 52.61
C ILE A 693 37.00 43.31 53.49
N VAL A 694 37.16 43.72 54.75
CA VAL A 694 36.09 43.82 55.74
C VAL A 694 35.81 45.29 55.98
N THR A 695 34.56 45.69 55.83
CA THR A 695 34.07 47.03 56.17
C THR A 695 33.07 46.93 57.33
N ASP A 696 32.61 48.08 57.81
CA ASP A 696 31.49 48.18 58.77
C ASP A 696 30.15 47.66 58.21
N THR A 697 30.03 47.50 56.90
CA THR A 697 28.77 47.20 56.20
C THR A 697 28.80 45.88 55.44
N LEU A 698 29.89 45.58 54.73
CA LEU A 698 30.07 44.38 53.91
C LEU A 698 31.46 43.77 54.07
N THR A 699 31.57 42.47 53.80
CA THR A 699 32.85 41.77 53.65
C THR A 699 32.91 41.10 52.29
N SER A 700 34.02 41.28 51.58
CA SER A 700 34.30 40.60 50.31
C SER A 700 35.65 39.89 50.39
N THR A 701 35.71 38.68 49.83
CA THR A 701 36.93 37.88 49.77
C THR A 701 37.13 37.39 48.35
N SER A 702 38.30 37.67 47.78
CA SER A 702 38.69 37.21 46.46
C SER A 702 40.02 36.48 46.54
N ILE A 703 40.10 35.32 45.90
CA ILE A 703 41.37 34.63 45.67
C ILE A 703 41.86 35.09 44.32
N VAL A 704 43.07 35.61 44.26
CA VAL A 704 43.62 36.14 43.02
C VAL A 704 44.97 35.52 42.70
N TYR A 705 45.16 35.26 41.41
CA TYR A 705 46.31 34.54 40.86
C TYR A 705 47.46 35.50 40.61
N LEU A 706 48.66 35.12 41.03
CA LEU A 706 49.90 35.82 40.69
C LEU A 706 50.71 34.88 39.80
N LEU A 707 50.81 35.21 38.51
CA LEU A 707 51.76 34.55 37.61
C LEU A 707 53.19 34.93 37.97
#